data_AF-A0A291QK44-F1
#
_entry.id   AF-A0A291QK44-F1
#
_cell.length_a   1.000
_cell.length_b   1.000
_cell.length_c   1.000
_cell.angle_alpha   90.00
_cell.angle_beta   90.00
_cell.angle_gamma   90.00
#
_symmetry.space_group_name_H-M   'P 1'
#
loop_
_entity.id
_entity.type
_entity.pdbx_description
1 polymer ?
#
loop_
_entity_poly.entity_id
_entity_poly.type
_entity_poly.pdbx_seq_one_letter_code
_entity_poly.pdbx_strand_id
1 'polypeptide(L)'
;MAQTHEWMFYEVMWRSWAGRAQVPYPVPWWTQQAFRHWSDDFDSGTYESKEAALASNALYRYWHMVGVKDHRQESLIGQAGEIEPVYDKYCLSFFLYDPATGALHLPQLTDGGTVGQRMEAPHLPVVLTEFRTPDGVEFVQRTFATAIGARQRDLVVTRLTVGTATGQPREGWLCAAVMPAGPSGFQRHDRNGRQITDRRLTFLRHLPEENRVETNSGWGPVFDTAPEQYGVYGNPEFSFDPDSYLAHSPFHDLVMGGKLNGARQAQDQVAGLCSAAFAWPFRVVDDEMFELDVRLPVDLYSGAADLAEIRATPAAELEEGNRAFWTAKLLGQGVQPHLPRPVTHLADLFREARSQLLILSDQGEIHPGPTVYDSFWIRDSSVEATACSLVGDAALAERQLGTHYPLKFNRGTGRIGPCAEYGFYGGPHERDDREWDSNGQALWAIGRLDRTLGRGAAFGTKLYTPYVVDGARWLRDNRDQYGLLHSGWSAEHLGERDKPHYWDDLWALAGLYEAARLAERIGSPDVPELWAAFDDLKGATAASVRWVLDEQRRRGAWETYIPTGPGDVGRLDSTMIGTAAFFHPLRLHMGSKLGPDIDRAARFTLDTMYTHFVAGGYRHEAAWNAYGPYLTTQLAHAYLLAGDPVRTDALLGWIVGAAFPRTQERAVALGAWNEQHAFTIASDFHEVPSRHWYMGDIPHGWAAAEYLLLIRDVLLFEADEDRDPHLYIAPGVRPHWVPDGDTVAVESAPTLFGEPFGYRLTHDAGDRTVAVELTQAPERVRYVYPCRFGHVRAASADGRPLTVSGDDVHVPAGTRHFTVTYA
;
A
#
# COMPACT_ATOMS: atom_id res chain seq x y z
N MET A 1 -20.00 19.81 -16.69
CA MET A 1 -20.37 21.07 -16.00
C MET A 1 -20.39 20.73 -14.52
N ALA A 2 -19.70 21.49 -13.67
CA ALA A 2 -19.63 21.21 -12.24
C ALA A 2 -21.03 21.16 -11.62
N GLN A 3 -21.24 20.22 -10.69
CA GLN A 3 -22.45 20.18 -9.89
C GLN A 3 -22.40 21.33 -8.86
N THR A 4 -23.57 21.85 -8.46
CA THR A 4 -23.64 23.03 -7.60
C THR A 4 -22.82 22.89 -6.30
N HIS A 5 -22.84 21.70 -5.68
CA HIS A 5 -22.11 21.46 -4.44
C HIS A 5 -20.59 21.40 -4.65
N GLU A 6 -20.11 20.87 -5.78
CA GLU A 6 -18.68 20.83 -6.12
C GLU A 6 -18.15 22.23 -6.36
N TRP A 7 -18.90 23.03 -7.11
CA TRP A 7 -18.58 24.44 -7.33
C TRP A 7 -18.59 25.23 -6.01
N MET A 8 -19.57 24.99 -5.15
CA MET A 8 -19.63 25.66 -3.86
C MET A 8 -18.48 25.27 -2.94
N PHE A 9 -18.16 23.98 -2.87
CA PHE A 9 -16.99 23.51 -2.13
C PHE A 9 -15.70 24.15 -2.66
N TYR A 10 -15.50 24.16 -3.98
CA TYR A 10 -14.37 24.82 -4.63
C TYR A 10 -14.26 26.29 -4.21
N GLU A 11 -15.34 27.08 -4.37
CA GLU A 11 -15.35 28.50 -4.05
C GLU A 11 -15.10 28.79 -2.56
N VAL A 12 -15.75 28.04 -1.67
CA VAL A 12 -15.56 28.19 -0.22
C VAL A 12 -14.12 27.88 0.16
N MET A 13 -13.52 26.80 -0.35
CA MET A 13 -12.12 26.45 -0.08
C MET A 13 -11.16 27.48 -0.67
N TRP A 14 -11.38 27.91 -1.92
CA TRP A 14 -10.51 28.89 -2.59
C TRP A 14 -10.51 30.24 -1.88
N ARG A 15 -11.70 30.76 -1.55
CA ARG A 15 -11.84 32.05 -0.84
C ARG A 15 -11.32 31.96 0.58
N SER A 16 -11.55 30.84 1.28
CA SER A 16 -10.94 30.56 2.58
C SER A 16 -9.41 30.60 2.51
N TRP A 17 -8.84 29.94 1.50
CA TRP A 17 -7.40 29.94 1.29
C TRP A 17 -6.87 31.34 0.98
N ALA A 18 -7.50 32.08 0.06
CA ALA A 18 -7.10 33.44 -0.29
C ALA A 18 -7.26 34.44 0.86
N GLY A 19 -8.31 34.28 1.68
CA GLY A 19 -8.67 35.16 2.79
C GLY A 19 -8.11 34.75 4.16
N ARG A 20 -7.29 33.69 4.23
CA ARG A 20 -6.81 33.05 5.48
C ARG A 20 -6.13 33.99 6.49
N ALA A 21 -5.59 35.12 6.03
CA ALA A 21 -4.97 36.13 6.90
C ALA A 21 -6.00 36.95 7.71
N GLN A 22 -7.27 36.97 7.30
CA GLN A 22 -8.35 37.69 7.99
C GLN A 22 -9.13 36.76 8.92
N VAL A 23 -9.60 35.63 8.39
CA VAL A 23 -10.29 34.59 9.14
C VAL A 23 -9.66 33.25 8.74
N PRO A 24 -8.86 32.63 9.63
CA PRO A 24 -8.26 31.33 9.35
C PRO A 24 -9.36 30.26 9.22
N TYR A 25 -9.20 29.35 8.26
CA TYR A 25 -10.11 28.22 8.02
C TYR A 25 -9.29 26.94 7.79
N PRO A 26 -9.71 25.77 8.30
CA PRO A 26 -8.95 24.52 8.18
C PRO A 26 -9.06 23.94 6.77
N VAL A 27 -8.37 24.56 5.82
CA VAL A 27 -8.27 24.08 4.44
C VAL A 27 -7.33 22.85 4.42
N PRO A 28 -7.78 21.65 4.00
CA PRO A 28 -6.95 20.44 3.99
C PRO A 28 -5.67 20.60 3.17
N TRP A 29 -4.61 19.89 3.55
CA TRP A 29 -3.30 20.01 2.89
C TRP A 29 -3.37 19.75 1.38
N TRP A 30 -4.13 18.75 0.94
CA TRP A 30 -4.28 18.40 -0.47
C TRP A 30 -4.94 19.53 -1.28
N THR A 31 -5.93 20.22 -0.69
CA THR A 31 -6.60 21.37 -1.30
C THR A 31 -5.65 22.55 -1.45
N GLN A 32 -4.79 22.78 -0.45
CA GLN A 32 -3.76 23.81 -0.52
C GLN A 32 -2.76 23.53 -1.66
N GLN A 33 -2.37 22.27 -1.87
CA GLN A 33 -1.43 21.91 -2.95
C GLN A 33 -2.06 22.13 -4.32
N ALA A 34 -3.30 21.71 -4.48
CA ALA A 34 -4.12 22.01 -5.65
C ALA A 34 -4.10 23.52 -5.96
N PHE A 35 -4.40 24.39 -5.00
CA PHE A 35 -4.46 25.84 -5.24
C PHE A 35 -3.12 26.52 -5.50
N ARG A 36 -2.00 25.94 -5.06
CA ARG A 36 -0.67 26.53 -5.27
C ARG A 36 -0.18 26.38 -6.71
N HIS A 37 -0.48 25.26 -7.35
CA HIS A 37 0.07 24.92 -8.65
C HIS A 37 -1.00 24.40 -9.63
N TRP A 38 -2.24 24.90 -9.53
CA TRP A 38 -3.36 24.47 -10.39
C TRP A 38 -3.09 24.66 -11.89
N SER A 39 -3.45 23.68 -12.70
CA SER A 39 -3.49 23.71 -14.16
C SER A 39 -4.86 23.21 -14.62
N ASP A 40 -5.49 23.89 -15.57
CA ASP A 40 -6.78 23.47 -16.14
C ASP A 40 -6.68 22.14 -16.93
N ASP A 41 -5.45 21.68 -17.23
CA ASP A 41 -5.19 20.46 -18.00
C ASP A 41 -5.03 19.19 -17.13
N PHE A 42 -4.99 19.30 -15.79
CA PHE A 42 -4.56 18.20 -14.89
C PHE A 42 -5.42 16.94 -14.94
N ASP A 43 -6.69 17.09 -15.27
CA ASP A 43 -7.72 16.06 -15.14
C ASP A 43 -8.61 15.95 -16.40
N SER A 44 -8.17 16.60 -17.49
CA SER A 44 -8.84 16.58 -18.79
C SER A 44 -9.03 15.15 -19.30
N GLY A 45 -10.28 14.69 -19.31
CA GLY A 45 -10.68 13.35 -19.79
C GLY A 45 -11.05 12.34 -18.71
N THR A 46 -10.76 12.60 -17.42
CA THR A 46 -11.16 11.72 -16.30
C THR A 46 -12.38 12.25 -15.55
N TYR A 47 -12.50 13.57 -15.39
CA TYR A 47 -13.60 14.21 -14.67
C TYR A 47 -14.39 15.17 -15.57
N GLU A 48 -15.67 15.39 -15.26
CA GLU A 48 -16.55 16.29 -16.03
C GLU A 48 -16.24 17.79 -15.82
N SER A 49 -15.45 18.11 -14.79
CA SER A 49 -15.00 19.46 -14.44
C SER A 49 -13.87 19.41 -13.42
N LYS A 50 -13.09 20.50 -13.35
CA LYS A 50 -12.03 20.68 -12.36
C LYS A 50 -12.54 20.66 -10.91
N GLU A 51 -13.76 21.13 -10.69
CA GLU A 51 -14.40 21.13 -9.37
C GLU A 51 -14.69 19.71 -8.91
N ALA A 52 -15.09 18.81 -9.81
CA ALA A 52 -15.31 17.39 -9.51
C ALA A 52 -13.98 16.67 -9.19
N ALA A 53 -12.90 16.99 -9.91
CA ALA A 53 -11.57 16.45 -9.62
C ALA A 53 -11.02 16.94 -8.27
N LEU A 54 -11.19 18.24 -7.96
CA LEU A 54 -10.85 18.78 -6.64
C LEU A 54 -11.71 18.10 -5.56
N ALA A 55 -13.02 17.99 -5.74
CA ALA A 55 -13.92 17.37 -4.77
C ALA A 55 -13.56 15.89 -4.49
N SER A 56 -12.98 15.18 -5.46
CA SER A 56 -12.57 13.77 -5.33
C SER A 56 -11.17 13.57 -4.75
N ASN A 57 -10.45 14.65 -4.43
CA ASN A 57 -9.02 14.65 -4.13
C ASN A 57 -8.24 13.73 -5.10
N ALA A 58 -8.37 13.93 -6.41
CA ALA A 58 -7.80 13.00 -7.40
C ALA A 58 -6.26 13.09 -7.55
N LEU A 59 -5.69 14.24 -7.17
CA LEU A 59 -4.31 14.62 -7.51
C LEU A 59 -3.34 14.53 -6.32
N TYR A 60 -3.82 14.57 -5.08
CA TYR A 60 -2.95 14.60 -3.90
C TYR A 60 -3.47 13.64 -2.82
N ARG A 61 -3.69 12.39 -3.24
CA ARG A 61 -4.11 11.27 -2.38
C ARG A 61 -2.99 10.81 -1.48
N TYR A 62 -2.71 11.63 -0.49
CA TYR A 62 -1.78 11.33 0.58
C TYR A 62 -2.52 11.43 1.91
N TRP A 63 -2.39 10.39 2.71
CA TRP A 63 -2.90 10.29 4.07
C TRP A 63 -2.18 9.15 4.79
N HIS A 64 -2.37 9.07 6.10
CA HIS A 64 -2.01 7.91 6.90
C HIS A 64 -3.25 7.09 7.22
N MET A 65 -3.07 5.86 7.68
CA MET A 65 -4.17 4.93 7.90
C MET A 65 -4.07 4.28 9.28
N VAL A 66 -5.20 4.17 9.96
CA VAL A 66 -5.39 3.29 11.11
C VAL A 66 -6.61 2.40 10.86
N GLY A 67 -6.62 1.20 11.42
CA GLY A 67 -7.75 0.29 11.23
C GLY A 67 -7.67 -0.95 12.12
N VAL A 68 -8.78 -1.68 12.18
CA VAL A 68 -8.87 -2.96 12.87
C VAL A 68 -8.70 -4.07 11.84
N LYS A 69 -7.83 -5.04 12.12
CA LYS A 69 -7.64 -6.19 11.24
C LYS A 69 -8.98 -6.92 11.00
N ASP A 70 -9.25 -7.31 9.75
CA ASP A 70 -10.45 -8.05 9.30
C ASP A 70 -11.76 -7.23 9.29
N HIS A 71 -11.68 -5.90 9.42
CA HIS A 71 -12.83 -4.99 9.37
C HIS A 71 -12.90 -4.24 8.03
N ARG A 72 -14.11 -3.90 7.59
CA ARG A 72 -14.39 -3.38 6.23
C ARG A 72 -14.14 -1.90 6.00
N GLN A 73 -13.55 -1.21 6.96
CA GLN A 73 -13.47 0.24 6.94
C GLN A 73 -12.26 0.69 7.73
N GLU A 74 -11.30 1.26 7.02
CA GLU A 74 -10.17 1.94 7.62
C GLU A 74 -10.50 3.41 7.86
N SER A 75 -9.72 4.04 8.73
CA SER A 75 -9.83 5.47 9.02
C SER A 75 -8.59 6.21 8.53
N LEU A 76 -8.81 7.35 7.88
CA LEU A 76 -7.76 8.14 7.26
C LEU A 76 -7.34 9.28 8.17
N ILE A 77 -6.03 9.54 8.21
CA ILE A 77 -5.43 10.63 8.96
C ILE A 77 -4.72 11.59 8.00
N GLY A 78 -5.16 12.85 7.97
CA GLY A 78 -4.55 13.90 7.16
C GLY A 78 -3.24 14.43 7.75
N GLN A 79 -2.51 15.22 6.96
CA GLN A 79 -1.18 15.73 7.33
C GLN A 79 -1.19 16.74 8.50
N ALA A 80 -2.37 17.20 8.92
CA ALA A 80 -2.55 18.09 10.06
C ALA A 80 -3.24 17.40 11.25
N GLY A 81 -3.43 16.08 11.18
CA GLY A 81 -4.15 15.30 12.20
C GLY A 81 -5.66 15.22 11.96
N GLU A 82 -6.15 15.64 10.80
CA GLU A 82 -7.54 15.42 10.40
C GLU A 82 -7.91 13.94 10.46
N ILE A 83 -9.00 13.56 11.11
CA ILE A 83 -9.46 12.17 11.19
C ILE A 83 -10.74 12.02 10.39
N GLU A 84 -10.71 11.17 9.39
CA GLU A 84 -11.89 10.72 8.66
C GLU A 84 -12.18 9.26 9.04
N PRO A 85 -13.08 9.01 10.02
CA PRO A 85 -13.32 7.67 10.53
C PRO A 85 -14.05 6.80 9.50
N VAL A 86 -14.90 7.43 8.68
CA VAL A 86 -15.57 6.78 7.57
C VAL A 86 -15.55 7.75 6.39
N TYR A 87 -15.00 7.25 5.31
CA TYR A 87 -14.94 7.87 3.98
C TYR A 87 -16.13 8.74 3.60
N ASP A 88 -15.83 9.98 3.23
CA ASP A 88 -16.71 11.03 2.74
C ASP A 88 -17.88 11.39 3.67
N LYS A 89 -17.94 10.87 4.91
CA LYS A 89 -19.05 11.17 5.82
C LYS A 89 -18.84 12.49 6.57
N TYR A 90 -17.71 12.60 7.24
CA TYR A 90 -17.26 13.79 7.94
C TYR A 90 -15.79 13.63 8.31
N CYS A 91 -15.15 14.76 8.59
CA CYS A 91 -13.80 14.82 9.13
C CYS A 91 -13.82 15.50 10.51
N LEU A 92 -13.02 15.00 11.45
CA LEU A 92 -12.74 15.67 12.72
C LEU A 92 -11.36 16.34 12.65
N SER A 93 -11.29 17.63 12.97
CA SER A 93 -10.02 18.37 13.06
C SER A 93 -9.90 19.03 14.43
N PHE A 94 -8.68 19.13 14.96
CA PHE A 94 -8.42 19.84 16.21
C PHE A 94 -7.66 21.14 15.95
N PHE A 95 -7.87 22.12 16.83
CA PHE A 95 -7.21 23.42 16.77
C PHE A 95 -7.21 24.10 18.13
N LEU A 96 -6.41 25.17 18.26
CA LEU A 96 -6.36 25.98 19.47
C LEU A 96 -6.94 27.37 19.21
N TYR A 97 -7.65 27.89 20.20
CA TYR A 97 -8.17 29.26 20.21
C TYR A 97 -7.72 29.97 21.47
N ASP A 98 -7.21 31.19 21.33
CA ASP A 98 -6.86 32.07 22.44
C ASP A 98 -7.94 33.14 22.63
N PRO A 99 -8.79 33.02 23.67
CA PRO A 99 -9.84 34.01 23.94
C PRO A 99 -9.32 35.40 24.32
N ALA A 100 -8.07 35.52 24.78
CA ALA A 100 -7.50 36.80 25.20
C ALA A 100 -7.10 37.66 24.00
N THR A 101 -6.61 37.02 22.93
CA THR A 101 -6.16 37.70 21.70
C THR A 101 -7.14 37.57 20.54
N GLY A 102 -8.06 36.60 20.60
CA GLY A 102 -8.91 36.20 19.48
C GLY A 102 -8.16 35.37 18.43
N ALA A 103 -6.93 34.94 18.71
CA ALA A 103 -6.12 34.19 17.77
C ALA A 103 -6.61 32.75 17.59
N LEU A 104 -6.60 32.30 16.33
CA LEU A 104 -7.00 30.96 15.92
C LEU A 104 -5.80 30.23 15.32
N HIS A 105 -5.37 29.14 15.96
CA HIS A 105 -4.21 28.35 15.55
C HIS A 105 -4.65 27.01 14.96
N LEU A 106 -4.63 26.93 13.63
CA LEU A 106 -5.02 25.76 12.85
C LEU A 106 -3.77 24.96 12.42
N PRO A 107 -3.67 23.65 12.72
CA PRO A 107 -2.58 22.80 12.25
C PRO A 107 -2.41 22.78 10.73
N GLN A 108 -3.50 22.97 9.99
CA GLN A 108 -3.50 23.00 8.53
C GLN A 108 -2.63 24.13 7.97
N LEU A 109 -2.56 25.25 8.66
CA LEU A 109 -1.93 26.48 8.18
C LEU A 109 -0.55 26.66 8.80
N THR A 110 0.45 26.87 7.96
CA THR A 110 1.86 27.05 8.38
C THR A 110 2.08 28.28 9.25
N ASP A 111 1.23 29.29 9.12
CA ASP A 111 1.33 30.54 9.89
C ASP A 111 0.84 30.36 11.34
N GLY A 112 0.10 29.28 11.60
CA GLY A 112 -0.50 28.97 12.91
C GLY A 112 0.41 28.20 13.86
N GLY A 113 1.50 27.60 13.35
CA GLY A 113 2.41 26.74 14.10
C GLY A 113 3.09 25.67 13.23
N THR A 114 3.83 24.78 13.88
CA THR A 114 4.53 23.65 13.24
C THR A 114 3.81 22.34 13.53
N VAL A 115 3.67 21.48 12.52
CA VAL A 115 3.09 20.14 12.66
C VAL A 115 4.17 19.08 12.41
N GLY A 116 4.32 18.14 13.34
CA GLY A 116 5.07 16.91 13.18
C GLY A 116 4.14 15.70 13.19
N GLN A 117 4.43 14.69 12.37
CA GLN A 117 3.73 13.40 12.42
C GLN A 117 4.72 12.25 12.39
N ARG A 118 4.34 11.16 13.06
CA ARG A 118 5.08 9.89 13.08
C ARG A 118 4.17 8.74 13.48
N MET A 119 4.55 7.53 13.10
CA MET A 119 4.02 6.33 13.74
C MET A 119 4.57 6.25 15.17
N GLU A 120 3.76 5.75 16.11
CA GLU A 120 4.20 5.60 17.50
C GLU A 120 5.36 4.60 17.60
N ALA A 121 5.25 3.48 16.90
CA ALA A 121 6.30 2.48 16.72
C ALA A 121 6.08 1.73 15.40
N PRO A 122 7.12 1.10 14.81
CA PRO A 122 7.00 0.44 13.50
C PRO A 122 5.98 -0.70 13.42
N HIS A 123 5.65 -1.31 14.56
CA HIS A 123 4.69 -2.42 14.65
C HIS A 123 3.30 -1.97 15.13
N LEU A 124 3.10 -0.68 15.40
CA LEU A 124 1.86 -0.14 15.94
C LEU A 124 1.24 0.83 14.92
N PRO A 125 0.07 0.52 14.34
CA PRO A 125 -0.66 1.43 13.46
C PRO A 125 -1.36 2.51 14.29
N VAL A 126 -0.53 3.37 14.92
CA VAL A 126 -0.92 4.46 15.79
C VAL A 126 -0.22 5.72 15.28
N VAL A 127 -1.02 6.69 14.84
CA VAL A 127 -0.49 7.95 14.31
C VAL A 127 -0.45 8.99 15.42
N LEU A 128 0.73 9.60 15.58
CA LEU A 128 0.93 10.73 16.47
C LEU A 128 1.06 12.00 15.64
N THR A 129 0.23 13.00 15.95
CA THR A 129 0.29 14.34 15.37
C THR A 129 0.61 15.34 16.47
N GLU A 130 1.74 16.01 16.35
CA GLU A 130 2.24 17.00 17.30
C GLU A 130 2.08 18.38 16.66
N PHE A 131 1.34 19.29 17.29
CA PHE A 131 1.19 20.67 16.83
C PHE A 131 1.71 21.63 17.89
N ARG A 132 2.59 22.54 17.47
CA ARG A 132 3.17 23.56 18.34
C ARG A 132 2.91 24.95 17.80
N THR A 133 2.29 25.80 18.61
CA THR A 133 2.03 27.21 18.28
C THR A 133 3.30 28.06 18.44
N PRO A 134 3.37 29.23 17.79
CA PRO A 134 4.50 30.16 17.96
C PRO A 134 4.72 30.63 19.40
N ASP A 135 3.66 30.67 20.21
CA ASP A 135 3.75 31.06 21.62
C ASP A 135 4.06 29.89 22.56
N GLY A 136 4.27 28.67 22.04
CA GLY A 136 4.79 27.54 22.79
C GLY A 136 3.72 26.71 23.54
N VAL A 137 2.46 26.80 23.12
CA VAL A 137 1.45 25.79 23.44
C VAL A 137 1.65 24.61 22.49
N GLU A 138 1.62 23.41 23.04
CA GLU A 138 1.72 22.18 22.26
C GLU A 138 0.52 21.31 22.52
N PHE A 139 -0.06 20.72 21.47
CA PHE A 139 -0.94 19.57 21.63
C PHE A 139 -0.41 18.36 20.87
N VAL A 140 -0.56 17.18 21.49
CA VAL A 140 -0.24 15.89 20.90
C VAL A 140 -1.54 15.11 20.75
N GLN A 141 -1.83 14.71 19.52
CA GLN A 141 -2.96 13.87 19.15
C GLN A 141 -2.46 12.45 18.87
N ARG A 142 -2.91 11.48 19.66
CA ARG A 142 -2.66 10.04 19.46
C ARG A 142 -3.91 9.37 18.94
N THR A 143 -3.87 8.83 17.72
CA THR A 143 -5.04 8.23 17.07
C THR A 143 -4.78 6.76 16.74
N PHE A 144 -5.70 5.88 17.12
CA PHE A 144 -5.65 4.44 16.88
C PHE A 144 -7.06 3.87 16.67
N ALA A 145 -7.14 2.71 16.01
CA ALA A 145 -8.39 1.96 15.83
C ALA A 145 -8.40 0.70 16.70
N THR A 146 -9.57 0.31 17.19
CA THR A 146 -9.72 -0.86 18.07
C THR A 146 -11.12 -1.47 17.95
N ALA A 147 -11.25 -2.73 18.36
CA ALA A 147 -12.55 -3.40 18.43
C ALA A 147 -13.16 -3.23 19.84
N ILE A 148 -14.45 -2.92 19.90
CA ILE A 148 -15.19 -2.76 21.17
C ILE A 148 -16.41 -3.69 21.25
N GLY A 149 -16.74 -4.10 22.48
CA GLY A 149 -17.93 -4.86 22.80
C GLY A 149 -17.89 -6.32 22.35
N ALA A 150 -18.95 -7.06 22.70
CA ALA A 150 -19.06 -8.49 22.38
C ALA A 150 -19.15 -8.76 20.87
N ARG A 151 -19.59 -7.76 20.10
CA ARG A 151 -19.69 -7.82 18.64
C ARG A 151 -18.38 -7.47 17.93
N GLN A 152 -17.34 -7.07 18.67
CA GLN A 152 -16.05 -6.63 18.13
C GLN A 152 -16.24 -5.56 17.05
N ARG A 153 -16.98 -4.50 17.37
CA ARG A 153 -17.25 -3.42 16.42
C ARG A 153 -16.09 -2.44 16.33
N ASP A 154 -15.88 -1.89 15.15
CA ASP A 154 -14.82 -0.90 14.91
C ASP A 154 -15.09 0.43 15.63
N LEU A 155 -14.06 0.95 16.27
CA LEU A 155 -14.01 2.24 16.92
C LEU A 155 -12.63 2.87 16.74
N VAL A 156 -12.59 4.10 16.24
CA VAL A 156 -11.39 4.94 16.36
C VAL A 156 -11.44 5.75 17.65
N VAL A 157 -10.31 5.81 18.33
CA VAL A 157 -10.11 6.63 19.52
C VAL A 157 -8.97 7.59 19.24
N THR A 158 -9.18 8.86 19.61
CA THR A 158 -8.12 9.86 19.59
C THR A 158 -8.01 10.51 20.95
N ARG A 159 -6.79 10.52 21.50
CA ARG A 159 -6.43 11.20 22.74
C ARG A 159 -5.65 12.45 22.41
N LEU A 160 -6.06 13.57 22.98
CA LEU A 160 -5.36 14.84 22.89
C LEU A 160 -4.81 15.23 24.24
N THR A 161 -3.53 15.60 24.28
CA THR A 161 -2.90 16.21 25.44
C THR A 161 -2.38 17.59 25.07
N VAL A 162 -2.77 18.62 25.82
CA VAL A 162 -2.26 19.99 25.68
C VAL A 162 -1.30 20.28 26.82
N GLY A 163 -0.14 20.85 26.50
CA GLY A 163 0.89 21.25 27.46
C GLY A 163 1.62 22.53 27.02
N THR A 164 2.64 22.92 27.79
CA THR A 164 3.49 24.08 27.52
C THR A 164 4.93 23.65 27.28
N ALA A 165 5.50 24.01 26.13
CA ALA A 165 6.89 23.66 25.80
C ALA A 165 7.92 24.42 26.67
N THR A 166 7.47 25.45 27.40
CA THR A 166 8.34 26.37 28.16
C THR A 166 8.10 26.32 29.68
N GLY A 167 7.12 25.53 30.14
CA GLY A 167 6.65 25.53 31.53
C GLY A 167 5.85 26.77 31.93
N GLN A 168 5.81 27.82 31.11
CA GLN A 168 5.05 29.02 31.42
C GLN A 168 3.54 28.73 31.44
N PRO A 169 2.76 29.38 32.34
CA PRO A 169 1.32 29.26 32.35
C PRO A 169 0.71 29.62 31.00
N ARG A 170 -0.11 28.72 30.45
CA ARG A 170 -0.87 28.91 29.21
C ARG A 170 -2.33 28.63 29.47
N GLU A 171 -3.19 29.50 28.94
CA GLU A 171 -4.64 29.36 28.97
C GLU A 171 -5.16 29.52 27.54
N GLY A 172 -6.21 28.78 27.21
CA GLY A 172 -6.80 28.80 25.88
C GLY A 172 -7.89 27.75 25.79
N TRP A 173 -8.44 27.55 24.59
CA TRP A 173 -9.39 26.49 24.32
C TRP A 173 -8.78 25.48 23.37
N LEU A 174 -8.88 24.20 23.73
CA LEU A 174 -8.75 23.12 22.77
C LEU A 174 -10.10 22.99 22.07
N CYS A 175 -10.11 22.99 20.75
CA CYS A 175 -11.31 22.93 19.96
C CYS A 175 -11.29 21.72 19.02
N ALA A 176 -12.46 21.12 18.80
CA ALA A 176 -12.69 20.07 17.82
C ALA A 176 -13.73 20.56 16.80
N ALA A 177 -13.42 20.47 15.51
CA ALA A 177 -14.31 20.83 14.40
C ALA A 177 -14.74 19.60 13.62
N VAL A 178 -16.05 19.48 13.38
CA VAL A 178 -16.63 18.52 12.43
C VAL A 178 -16.79 19.22 11.08
N MET A 179 -16.13 18.70 10.06
CA MET A 179 -15.98 19.30 8.74
C MET A 179 -16.53 18.36 7.65
N PRO A 180 -17.02 18.92 6.51
CA PRO A 180 -17.63 18.13 5.44
C PRO A 180 -16.63 17.42 4.51
N ALA A 181 -15.33 17.78 4.57
CA ALA A 181 -14.30 17.21 3.72
C ALA A 181 -13.09 16.77 4.55
N GLY A 182 -12.54 15.60 4.22
CA GLY A 182 -11.42 14.97 4.90
C GLY A 182 -10.26 14.62 3.95
N PRO A 183 -9.36 13.72 4.37
CA PRO A 183 -8.25 13.26 3.54
C PRO A 183 -8.69 12.62 2.22
N SER A 184 -9.81 11.89 2.18
CA SER A 184 -10.29 11.27 0.94
C SER A 184 -11.01 12.24 -0.02
N GLY A 185 -11.35 13.44 0.43
CA GLY A 185 -11.99 14.47 -0.37
C GLY A 185 -13.29 14.98 0.25
N PHE A 186 -14.14 15.54 -0.62
CA PHE A 186 -15.48 16.04 -0.31
C PHE A 186 -16.58 15.15 -0.92
N GLN A 187 -16.41 14.75 -2.17
CA GLN A 187 -17.34 13.88 -2.88
C GLN A 187 -16.56 13.07 -3.92
N ARG A 188 -16.56 11.74 -3.78
CA ARG A 188 -15.91 10.84 -4.73
C ARG A 188 -16.69 10.72 -6.02
N HIS A 189 -15.93 10.55 -7.09
CA HIS A 189 -16.38 10.06 -8.39
C HIS A 189 -15.60 8.80 -8.73
N ASP A 190 -16.26 7.83 -9.38
CA ASP A 190 -15.54 6.72 -9.99
C ASP A 190 -14.89 7.15 -11.32
N ARG A 191 -13.97 6.34 -11.86
CA ARG A 191 -13.26 6.62 -13.12
C ARG A 191 -14.20 6.70 -14.34
N ASN A 192 -15.44 6.22 -14.21
CA ASN A 192 -16.47 6.25 -15.24
C ASN A 192 -17.48 7.40 -15.05
N GLY A 193 -17.24 8.30 -14.08
CA GLY A 193 -18.14 9.41 -13.75
C GLY A 193 -19.50 8.98 -13.19
N ARG A 194 -19.66 7.73 -12.71
CA ARG A 194 -20.90 7.32 -12.05
C ARG A 194 -20.98 7.99 -10.69
N GLN A 195 -22.11 8.62 -10.41
CA GLN A 195 -22.43 9.15 -9.09
C GLN A 195 -22.46 8.01 -8.07
N ILE A 196 -21.51 8.05 -7.12
CA ILE A 196 -21.55 7.28 -5.87
C ILE A 196 -22.65 7.87 -4.99
N THR A 197 -23.13 7.10 -4.01
CA THR A 197 -24.03 7.59 -2.95
C THR A 197 -23.61 8.99 -2.48
N ASP A 198 -24.54 9.94 -2.49
CA ASP A 198 -24.33 11.29 -1.97
C ASP A 198 -23.99 11.20 -0.47
N ARG A 199 -22.75 11.52 -0.10
CA ARG A 199 -22.25 11.45 1.27
C ARG A 199 -22.06 12.83 1.91
N ARG A 200 -22.45 13.90 1.21
CA ARG A 200 -22.33 15.28 1.69
C ARG A 200 -22.92 15.44 3.09
N LEU A 201 -22.29 16.31 3.88
CA LEU A 201 -22.71 16.58 5.26
C LEU A 201 -23.84 17.61 5.27
N THR A 202 -25.06 17.14 5.04
CA THR A 202 -26.26 17.98 4.88
C THR A 202 -27.00 18.26 6.18
N PHE A 203 -26.66 17.54 7.25
CA PHE A 203 -27.26 17.70 8.58
C PHE A 203 -26.26 17.38 9.68
N LEU A 204 -26.28 18.21 10.72
CA LEU A 204 -25.56 17.97 11.97
C LEU A 204 -26.45 18.29 13.16
N ARG A 205 -26.31 17.49 14.22
CA ARG A 205 -26.97 17.74 15.51
C ARG A 205 -26.07 17.37 16.69
N HIS A 206 -25.88 18.29 17.62
CA HIS A 206 -25.26 18.05 18.91
C HIS A 206 -26.32 17.59 19.94
N LEU A 207 -26.02 16.51 20.65
CA LEU A 207 -26.83 15.92 21.71
C LEU A 207 -26.07 16.02 23.04
N PRO A 208 -26.24 17.11 23.82
CA PRO A 208 -25.45 17.37 25.02
C PRO A 208 -25.56 16.28 26.09
N GLU A 209 -26.76 15.72 26.29
CA GLU A 209 -26.99 14.67 27.30
C GLU A 209 -26.24 13.36 26.97
N GLU A 210 -25.83 13.19 25.72
CA GLU A 210 -25.08 12.04 25.24
C GLU A 210 -23.60 12.38 24.98
N ASN A 211 -23.21 13.66 25.08
CA ASN A 211 -21.94 14.22 24.59
C ASN A 211 -21.59 13.68 23.20
N ARG A 212 -22.56 13.72 22.28
CA ARG A 212 -22.47 13.07 20.97
C ARG A 212 -22.94 14.00 19.87
N VAL A 213 -22.34 13.85 18.70
CA VAL A 213 -22.78 14.47 17.45
C VAL A 213 -23.49 13.42 16.60
N GLU A 214 -24.52 13.86 15.88
CA GLU A 214 -25.22 13.08 14.87
C GLU A 214 -25.06 13.76 13.52
N THR A 215 -24.87 12.95 12.48
CA THR A 215 -24.76 13.37 11.07
C THR A 215 -25.97 12.84 10.28
N ASN A 216 -26.13 13.25 9.03
CA ASN A 216 -27.12 12.64 8.12
C ASN A 216 -26.86 11.15 7.83
N SER A 217 -25.67 10.63 8.14
CA SER A 217 -25.23 9.26 7.85
C SER A 217 -25.03 8.40 9.10
N GLY A 218 -25.46 8.87 10.27
CA GLY A 218 -25.44 8.14 11.53
C GLY A 218 -24.80 8.92 12.67
N TRP A 219 -24.01 8.23 13.50
CA TRP A 219 -23.29 8.87 14.60
C TRP A 219 -22.04 9.58 14.10
N GLY A 220 -21.80 10.77 14.62
CA GLY A 220 -20.52 11.47 14.55
C GLY A 220 -19.71 11.25 15.83
N PRO A 221 -18.82 12.20 16.18
CA PRO A 221 -17.98 12.08 17.37
C PRO A 221 -18.76 11.93 18.68
N VAL A 222 -18.20 11.13 19.59
CA VAL A 222 -18.63 10.98 20.98
C VAL A 222 -17.50 11.49 21.88
N PHE A 223 -17.78 12.51 22.68
CA PHE A 223 -16.79 13.11 23.58
C PHE A 223 -16.87 12.44 24.95
N ASP A 224 -15.73 12.08 25.53
CA ASP A 224 -15.68 11.56 26.91
C ASP A 224 -15.85 12.70 27.93
N THR A 225 -15.42 13.92 27.59
CA THR A 225 -15.65 15.15 28.37
C THR A 225 -16.61 16.09 27.64
N ALA A 226 -17.64 16.60 28.33
CA ALA A 226 -18.59 17.53 27.75
C ALA A 226 -17.93 18.85 27.34
N PRO A 227 -18.20 19.40 26.14
CA PRO A 227 -17.68 20.70 25.72
C PRO A 227 -18.36 21.85 26.47
N GLU A 228 -17.60 22.89 26.82
CA GLU A 228 -18.13 24.09 27.48
C GLU A 228 -18.75 25.06 26.48
N GLN A 229 -18.21 25.14 25.26
CA GLN A 229 -18.83 25.88 24.15
C GLN A 229 -19.01 24.99 22.94
N TYR A 230 -20.06 25.28 22.17
CA TYR A 230 -20.35 24.57 20.94
C TYR A 230 -21.13 25.45 19.97
N GLY A 231 -21.05 25.12 18.69
CA GLY A 231 -21.88 25.72 17.65
C GLY A 231 -21.96 24.80 16.43
N VAL A 232 -23.14 24.75 15.83
CA VAL A 232 -23.40 24.00 14.59
C VAL A 232 -23.86 24.98 13.52
N TYR A 233 -23.35 24.81 12.31
CA TYR A 233 -23.43 25.77 11.21
C TYR A 233 -23.89 25.07 9.93
N GLY A 234 -24.73 25.75 9.16
CA GLY A 234 -25.27 25.25 7.90
C GLY A 234 -25.78 26.39 7.05
N ASN A 235 -26.70 26.11 6.14
CA ASN A 235 -27.26 27.09 5.21
C ASN A 235 -28.79 27.13 5.30
N PRO A 236 -29.34 27.70 6.40
CA PRO A 236 -30.79 27.74 6.62
C PRO A 236 -31.54 28.62 5.62
N GLU A 237 -30.84 29.54 4.95
CA GLU A 237 -31.41 30.49 3.99
C GLU A 237 -31.34 30.00 2.53
N PHE A 238 -30.80 28.79 2.29
CA PHE A 238 -30.59 28.24 0.94
C PHE A 238 -29.78 29.18 0.03
N SER A 239 -28.79 29.86 0.60
CA SER A 239 -27.90 30.75 -0.12
C SER A 239 -27.03 29.99 -1.12
N PHE A 240 -26.83 30.56 -2.32
CA PHE A 240 -25.88 30.08 -3.32
C PHE A 240 -24.60 30.94 -3.34
N ASP A 241 -24.44 31.84 -2.36
CA ASP A 241 -23.28 32.71 -2.22
C ASP A 241 -22.22 32.05 -1.31
N PRO A 242 -21.00 31.75 -1.81
CA PRO A 242 -19.92 31.20 -1.00
C PRO A 242 -19.56 32.07 0.22
N ASP A 243 -19.69 33.40 0.12
CA ASP A 243 -19.32 34.28 1.23
C ASP A 243 -20.26 34.11 2.43
N SER A 244 -21.49 33.66 2.20
CA SER A 244 -22.42 33.30 3.27
C SER A 244 -21.90 32.13 4.12
N TYR A 245 -21.24 31.15 3.51
CA TYR A 245 -20.65 30.02 4.22
C TYR A 245 -19.44 30.43 5.06
N LEU A 246 -18.66 31.40 4.58
CA LEU A 246 -17.50 31.92 5.30
C LEU A 246 -17.93 32.76 6.51
N ALA A 247 -18.93 33.64 6.32
CA ALA A 247 -19.48 34.48 7.38
C ALA A 247 -20.27 33.67 8.41
N HIS A 248 -20.92 32.57 8.00
CA HIS A 248 -21.66 31.68 8.90
C HIS A 248 -20.86 30.40 9.19
N SER A 249 -19.70 30.57 9.85
CA SER A 249 -18.79 29.48 10.20
C SER A 249 -18.31 29.58 11.65
N PRO A 250 -17.92 28.46 12.28
CA PRO A 250 -17.37 28.49 13.64
C PRO A 250 -16.10 29.35 13.72
N PHE A 251 -15.30 29.37 12.66
CA PHE A 251 -14.04 30.11 12.62
C PHE A 251 -14.28 31.62 12.57
N HIS A 252 -15.28 32.07 11.81
CA HIS A 252 -15.67 33.47 11.78
C HIS A 252 -16.21 33.94 13.14
N ASP A 253 -17.07 33.14 13.76
CA ASP A 253 -17.66 33.45 15.07
C ASP A 253 -16.59 33.57 16.18
N LEU A 254 -15.59 32.70 16.18
CA LEU A 254 -14.48 32.77 17.14
C LEU A 254 -13.60 34.01 16.92
N VAL A 255 -13.26 34.32 15.67
CA VAL A 255 -12.40 35.48 15.34
C VAL A 255 -13.12 36.80 15.59
N MET A 256 -14.40 36.91 15.22
CA MET A 256 -15.14 38.18 15.26
C MET A 256 -15.91 38.38 16.57
N GLY A 257 -16.43 37.30 17.15
CA GLY A 257 -17.33 37.34 18.31
C GLY A 257 -16.77 36.71 19.58
N GLY A 258 -15.67 35.97 19.50
CA GLY A 258 -15.01 35.32 20.63
C GLY A 258 -15.80 34.19 21.30
N LYS A 259 -16.83 33.67 20.61
CA LYS A 259 -17.71 32.61 21.12
C LYS A 259 -18.41 31.90 19.99
N LEU A 260 -18.82 30.66 20.23
CA LEU A 260 -19.63 29.89 19.28
C LEU A 260 -21.13 30.23 19.38
N ASN A 261 -21.90 29.96 18.32
CA ASN A 261 -23.31 30.38 18.21
C ASN A 261 -24.28 29.64 19.16
N GLY A 262 -23.86 28.55 19.82
CA GLY A 262 -24.70 27.74 20.71
C GLY A 262 -25.81 26.94 20.01
N ALA A 263 -25.87 26.98 18.68
CA ALA A 263 -26.84 26.21 17.91
C ALA A 263 -26.55 24.71 18.05
N ARG A 264 -27.62 23.93 18.21
CA ARG A 264 -27.53 22.47 18.40
C ARG A 264 -27.75 21.67 17.13
N GLN A 265 -28.28 22.28 16.08
CA GLN A 265 -28.52 21.61 14.82
C GLN A 265 -28.41 22.59 13.67
N ALA A 266 -27.98 22.09 12.52
CA ALA A 266 -28.02 22.83 11.27
C ALA A 266 -28.29 21.88 10.11
N GLN A 267 -28.71 22.47 8.99
CA GLN A 267 -28.92 21.77 7.74
C GLN A 267 -28.34 22.59 6.59
N ASP A 268 -27.90 21.91 5.55
CA ASP A 268 -27.49 22.52 4.29
C ASP A 268 -27.90 21.60 3.14
N GLN A 269 -28.92 22.03 2.40
CA GLN A 269 -29.47 21.31 1.25
C GLN A 269 -28.89 21.79 -0.08
N VAL A 270 -28.11 22.88 -0.08
CA VAL A 270 -27.51 23.46 -1.30
C VAL A 270 -26.19 22.76 -1.57
N ALA A 271 -25.23 22.92 -0.66
CA ALA A 271 -23.89 22.39 -0.85
C ALA A 271 -23.61 21.15 0.00
N GLY A 272 -24.26 21.00 1.15
CA GLY A 272 -23.96 19.94 2.11
C GLY A 272 -22.63 20.17 2.82
N LEU A 273 -22.37 21.42 3.20
CA LEU A 273 -21.17 21.88 3.91
C LEU A 273 -21.47 22.20 5.38
N CYS A 274 -22.35 21.45 6.04
CA CYS A 274 -22.55 21.64 7.48
C CYS A 274 -21.23 21.46 8.21
N SER A 275 -21.02 22.28 9.25
CA SER A 275 -19.86 22.19 10.12
C SER A 275 -20.26 22.41 11.58
N ALA A 276 -19.42 21.98 12.50
CA ALA A 276 -19.59 22.25 13.92
C ALA A 276 -18.25 22.49 14.58
N ALA A 277 -18.25 23.22 15.70
CA ALA A 277 -17.11 23.31 16.59
C ALA A 277 -17.53 23.10 18.05
N PHE A 278 -16.62 22.53 18.83
CA PHE A 278 -16.76 22.21 20.25
C PHE A 278 -15.48 22.63 20.96
N ALA A 279 -15.57 23.26 22.13
CA ALA A 279 -14.42 23.86 22.81
C ALA A 279 -14.37 23.49 24.29
N TRP A 280 -13.15 23.23 24.77
CA TRP A 280 -12.81 22.95 26.16
C TRP A 280 -11.71 23.92 26.62
N PRO A 281 -11.99 24.81 27.59
CA PRO A 281 -10.99 25.63 28.21
C PRO A 281 -9.94 24.79 28.93
N PHE A 282 -8.67 25.14 28.73
CA PHE A 282 -7.56 24.57 29.48
C PHE A 282 -6.76 25.68 30.16
N ARG A 283 -6.12 25.28 31.26
CA ARG A 283 -5.03 26.03 31.90
C ARG A 283 -3.95 25.01 32.23
N VAL A 284 -2.73 25.24 31.74
CA VAL A 284 -1.59 24.35 31.95
C VAL A 284 -0.38 25.17 32.38
N VAL A 285 0.40 24.64 33.33
CA VAL A 285 1.63 25.25 33.85
C VAL A 285 2.64 24.15 34.17
N ASP A 286 3.93 24.43 34.01
CA ASP A 286 5.01 23.47 34.21
C ASP A 286 4.76 22.16 33.43
N ASP A 287 4.64 21.02 34.13
CA ASP A 287 4.41 19.69 33.56
C ASP A 287 2.92 19.28 33.54
N GLU A 288 1.99 20.19 33.89
CA GLU A 288 0.55 19.91 33.83
C GLU A 288 0.10 19.70 32.38
N MET A 289 -0.78 18.71 32.18
CA MET A 289 -1.39 18.43 30.88
C MET A 289 -2.91 18.45 30.99
N PHE A 290 -3.56 19.09 30.02
CA PHE A 290 -5.00 18.94 29.79
C PHE A 290 -5.23 17.78 28.83
N GLU A 291 -6.15 16.87 29.13
CA GLU A 291 -6.43 15.67 28.33
C GLU A 291 -7.89 15.65 27.84
N LEU A 292 -8.09 15.24 26.59
CA LEU A 292 -9.40 15.01 25.98
C LEU A 292 -9.37 13.72 25.16
N ASP A 293 -10.29 12.80 25.47
CA ASP A 293 -10.55 11.60 24.67
C ASP A 293 -11.80 11.79 23.82
N VAL A 294 -11.68 11.47 22.53
CA VAL A 294 -12.78 11.49 21.56
C VAL A 294 -12.88 10.13 20.87
N ARG A 295 -14.11 9.60 20.82
CA ARG A 295 -14.44 8.32 20.21
C ARG A 295 -15.18 8.55 18.90
N LEU A 296 -14.76 7.87 17.85
CA LEU A 296 -15.25 8.01 16.49
C LEU A 296 -15.85 6.67 16.03
N PRO A 297 -17.18 6.54 16.08
CA PRO A 297 -17.86 5.33 15.63
C PRO A 297 -17.59 5.09 14.14
N VAL A 298 -17.01 3.94 13.81
CA VAL A 298 -16.75 3.51 12.42
C VAL A 298 -17.86 2.58 11.95
N ASP A 299 -18.13 1.53 12.72
CA ASP A 299 -19.25 0.62 12.51
C ASP A 299 -20.63 1.29 12.75
N LEU A 300 -21.71 0.54 12.50
CA LEU A 300 -23.04 1.02 12.84
C LEU A 300 -23.30 0.96 14.36
N TYR A 301 -23.58 2.13 14.95
CA TYR A 301 -24.03 2.29 16.33
C TYR A 301 -25.36 3.04 16.38
N SER A 302 -26.26 2.59 17.25
CA SER A 302 -27.58 3.22 17.42
C SER A 302 -28.20 2.95 18.79
N GLY A 303 -28.85 3.98 19.35
CA GLY A 303 -29.57 3.90 20.62
C GLY A 303 -28.66 3.87 21.87
N ALA A 304 -29.32 3.87 23.04
CA ALA A 304 -28.65 4.02 24.33
C ALA A 304 -27.75 2.83 24.72
N ALA A 305 -28.09 1.61 24.29
CA ALA A 305 -27.29 0.42 24.58
C ALA A 305 -25.92 0.47 23.92
N ASP A 306 -25.87 0.90 22.66
CA ASP A 306 -24.61 1.07 21.93
C ASP A 306 -23.78 2.22 22.50
N LEU A 307 -24.41 3.29 22.99
CA LEU A 307 -23.71 4.40 23.65
C LEU A 307 -23.08 3.93 24.96
N ALA A 308 -23.82 3.13 25.73
CA ALA A 308 -23.30 2.51 26.95
C ALA A 308 -22.13 1.56 26.64
N GLU A 309 -22.19 0.77 25.55
CA GLU A 309 -21.09 -0.09 25.12
C GLU A 309 -19.85 0.72 24.75
N ILE A 310 -19.99 1.76 23.93
CA ILE A 310 -18.86 2.63 23.55
C ILE A 310 -18.21 3.23 24.79
N ARG A 311 -18.97 3.62 25.81
CA ARG A 311 -18.46 4.26 27.04
C ARG A 311 -18.03 3.27 28.12
N ALA A 312 -18.34 1.98 27.99
CA ALA A 312 -18.10 0.99 29.03
C ALA A 312 -16.61 0.80 29.33
N THR A 313 -15.77 0.86 28.30
CA THR A 313 -14.32 0.67 28.41
C THR A 313 -13.59 2.01 28.37
N PRO A 314 -12.78 2.35 29.40
CA PRO A 314 -11.94 3.54 29.38
C PRO A 314 -11.00 3.57 28.16
N ALA A 315 -10.75 4.75 27.60
CA ALA A 315 -9.90 4.89 26.41
C ALA A 315 -8.46 4.38 26.64
N ALA A 316 -7.92 4.53 27.86
CA ALA A 316 -6.60 3.98 28.20
C ALA A 316 -6.54 2.45 28.13
N GLU A 317 -7.61 1.74 28.51
CA GLU A 317 -7.68 0.29 28.38
C GLU A 317 -7.81 -0.14 26.91
N LEU A 318 -8.53 0.63 26.09
CA LEU A 318 -8.61 0.42 24.65
C LEU A 318 -7.26 0.58 23.95
N GLU A 319 -6.48 1.58 24.37
CA GLU A 319 -5.13 1.84 23.88
C GLU A 319 -4.19 0.68 24.22
N GLU A 320 -4.20 0.21 25.47
CA GLU A 320 -3.41 -0.93 25.90
C GLU A 320 -3.81 -2.21 25.16
N GLY A 321 -5.11 -2.42 24.92
CA GLY A 321 -5.62 -3.53 24.12
C GLY A 321 -5.12 -3.50 22.67
N ASN A 322 -5.15 -2.33 22.03
CA ASN A 322 -4.59 -2.14 20.69
C ASN A 322 -3.09 -2.45 20.66
N ARG A 323 -2.32 -1.89 21.60
CA ARG A 323 -0.87 -2.13 21.72
C ARG A 323 -0.57 -3.61 21.90
N ALA A 324 -1.24 -4.27 22.85
CA ALA A 324 -1.05 -5.68 23.15
C ALA A 324 -1.35 -6.57 21.92
N PHE A 325 -2.43 -6.30 21.19
CA PHE A 325 -2.78 -7.03 19.97
C PHE A 325 -1.69 -6.91 18.91
N TRP A 326 -1.30 -5.68 18.56
CA TRP A 326 -0.35 -5.43 17.48
C TRP A 326 1.06 -5.89 17.83
N THR A 327 1.53 -5.67 19.07
CA THR A 327 2.79 -6.23 19.55
C THR A 327 2.81 -7.76 19.45
N ALA A 328 1.76 -8.44 19.93
CA ALA A 328 1.67 -9.90 19.82
C ALA A 328 1.62 -10.38 18.37
N LYS A 329 0.94 -9.65 17.48
CA LYS A 329 0.78 -10.02 16.08
C LYS A 329 2.05 -9.81 15.25
N LEU A 330 2.70 -8.67 15.39
CA LEU A 330 3.81 -8.24 14.52
C LEU A 330 5.18 -8.67 15.03
N LEU A 331 5.38 -8.66 16.36
CA LEU A 331 6.65 -9.05 16.98
C LEU A 331 6.63 -10.51 17.48
N GLY A 332 5.46 -11.06 17.77
CA GLY A 332 5.31 -12.42 18.29
C GLY A 332 5.06 -13.51 17.24
N GLN A 333 4.82 -13.15 15.97
CA GLN A 333 4.49 -14.09 14.90
C GLN A 333 5.18 -13.72 13.60
N GLY A 334 5.45 -14.72 12.76
CA GLY A 334 5.95 -14.54 11.40
C GLY A 334 7.45 -14.22 11.33
N VAL A 335 7.91 -13.85 10.13
CA VAL A 335 9.32 -13.54 9.84
C VAL A 335 9.79 -12.36 10.68
N GLN A 336 10.97 -12.50 11.31
CA GLN A 336 11.63 -11.43 12.04
C GLN A 336 12.98 -11.09 11.39
N PRO A 337 13.05 -10.03 10.56
CA PRO A 337 14.32 -9.49 10.08
C PRO A 337 15.05 -8.77 11.21
N HIS A 338 16.24 -9.24 11.56
CA HIS A 338 17.15 -8.56 12.46
C HIS A 338 18.26 -7.92 11.65
N LEU A 339 18.16 -6.61 11.48
CA LEU A 339 19.09 -5.81 10.71
C LEU A 339 19.87 -4.84 11.60
N PRO A 340 21.19 -4.69 11.37
CA PRO A 340 22.05 -3.83 12.17
C PRO A 340 21.72 -2.34 12.01
N ARG A 341 22.24 -1.53 12.92
CA ARG A 341 21.89 -0.10 13.08
C ARG A 341 21.88 0.72 11.78
N PRO A 342 22.84 0.58 10.84
CA PRO A 342 22.83 1.37 9.60
C PRO A 342 21.55 1.18 8.75
N VAL A 343 20.90 0.02 8.89
CA VAL A 343 19.76 -0.39 8.06
C VAL A 343 18.57 -0.93 8.88
N THR A 344 18.52 -0.68 10.19
CA THR A 344 17.38 -1.10 11.05
C THR A 344 16.05 -0.55 10.54
N HIS A 345 16.05 0.63 9.92
CA HIS A 345 14.87 1.24 9.30
C HIS A 345 14.20 0.34 8.23
N LEU A 346 14.95 -0.56 7.57
CA LEU A 346 14.37 -1.52 6.62
C LEU A 346 13.49 -2.57 7.34
N ALA A 347 13.93 -3.03 8.50
CA ALA A 347 13.14 -3.97 9.32
C ALA A 347 11.95 -3.28 9.98
N ASP A 348 12.08 -1.99 10.32
CA ASP A 348 10.99 -1.19 10.85
C ASP A 348 9.90 -0.97 9.80
N LEU A 349 10.28 -0.54 8.60
CA LEU A 349 9.36 -0.39 7.47
C LEU A 349 8.73 -1.74 7.05
N PHE A 350 9.44 -2.86 7.22
CA PHE A 350 8.87 -4.20 7.01
C PHE A 350 7.72 -4.50 7.98
N ARG A 351 7.85 -4.11 9.25
CA ARG A 351 6.76 -4.27 10.25
C ARG A 351 5.58 -3.37 9.91
N GLU A 352 5.85 -2.15 9.46
CA GLU A 352 4.82 -1.19 9.11
C GLU A 352 4.04 -1.63 7.85
N ALA A 353 4.72 -2.04 6.79
CA ALA A 353 4.10 -2.59 5.59
C ALA A 353 3.26 -3.84 5.88
N ARG A 354 3.73 -4.70 6.80
CA ARG A 354 2.97 -5.88 7.24
C ARG A 354 1.71 -5.50 8.02
N SER A 355 1.73 -4.48 8.87
CA SER A 355 0.52 -4.05 9.60
C SER A 355 -0.52 -3.45 8.64
N GLN A 356 -0.07 -2.68 7.64
CA GLN A 356 -0.92 -2.11 6.59
C GLN A 356 -1.66 -3.21 5.81
N LEU A 357 -0.97 -4.25 5.32
CA LEU A 357 -1.60 -5.39 4.63
C LEU A 357 -2.63 -6.13 5.49
N LEU A 358 -2.38 -6.24 6.80
CA LEU A 358 -3.34 -6.88 7.71
C LEU A 358 -4.56 -6.00 7.96
N ILE A 359 -4.40 -4.68 7.98
CA ILE A 359 -5.51 -3.73 8.11
C ILE A 359 -6.38 -3.78 6.86
N LEU A 360 -5.78 -3.74 5.65
CA LEU A 360 -6.46 -3.82 4.35
C LEU A 360 -7.11 -5.18 4.02
N SER A 361 -7.40 -5.97 5.05
CA SER A 361 -8.10 -7.24 4.89
C SER A 361 -9.50 -7.15 5.48
N ASP A 362 -10.49 -7.52 4.68
CA ASP A 362 -11.91 -7.40 4.94
C ASP A 362 -12.49 -8.77 5.22
N GLN A 363 -12.64 -9.12 6.50
CA GLN A 363 -13.06 -10.48 6.90
C GLN A 363 -12.14 -11.56 6.28
N GLY A 364 -10.88 -11.18 6.09
CA GLY A 364 -9.81 -11.88 5.41
C GLY A 364 -9.93 -12.01 3.89
N GLU A 365 -10.72 -11.14 3.25
CA GLU A 365 -10.61 -10.80 1.82
C GLU A 365 -9.56 -9.68 1.68
N ILE A 366 -8.50 -9.90 0.91
CA ILE A 366 -7.40 -8.92 0.79
C ILE A 366 -7.75 -7.86 -0.26
N HIS A 367 -7.66 -6.57 0.09
CA HIS A 367 -7.90 -5.43 -0.78
C HIS A 367 -6.63 -4.57 -0.98
N PRO A 368 -6.35 -4.05 -2.19
CA PRO A 368 -5.12 -3.28 -2.44
C PRO A 368 -5.12 -1.86 -1.88
N GLY A 369 -6.22 -1.34 -1.36
CA GLY A 369 -6.22 -0.02 -0.72
C GLY A 369 -7.54 0.36 -0.08
N PRO A 370 -7.55 1.45 0.71
CA PRO A 370 -8.70 1.85 1.52
C PRO A 370 -9.87 2.45 0.74
N THR A 371 -9.67 3.07 -0.45
CA THR A 371 -10.75 3.85 -1.09
C THR A 371 -11.13 3.38 -2.48
N VAL A 372 -10.38 3.76 -3.53
CA VAL A 372 -10.67 3.34 -4.91
C VAL A 372 -10.18 1.92 -5.18
N TYR A 373 -9.28 1.42 -4.33
CA TYR A 373 -8.78 0.05 -4.34
C TYR A 373 -9.40 -0.83 -3.25
N ASP A 374 -10.53 -0.42 -2.65
CA ASP A 374 -11.29 -1.23 -1.69
C ASP A 374 -12.12 -2.29 -2.44
N SER A 375 -11.42 -3.26 -3.02
CA SER A 375 -12.00 -4.32 -3.83
C SER A 375 -11.05 -5.51 -3.98
N PHE A 376 -11.61 -6.71 -4.06
CA PHE A 376 -10.83 -7.91 -4.39
C PHE A 376 -10.51 -7.98 -5.89
N TRP A 377 -9.23 -7.73 -6.20
CA TRP A 377 -8.61 -7.90 -7.52
C TRP A 377 -7.72 -9.14 -7.53
N ILE A 378 -7.86 -10.01 -8.53
CA ILE A 378 -7.10 -11.28 -8.58
C ILE A 378 -5.59 -11.05 -8.63
N ARG A 379 -5.15 -10.09 -9.44
CA ARG A 379 -3.74 -9.77 -9.65
C ARG A 379 -3.03 -9.35 -8.37
N ASP A 380 -3.52 -8.28 -7.76
CA ASP A 380 -2.97 -7.70 -6.54
C ASP A 380 -3.01 -8.74 -5.41
N SER A 381 -4.17 -9.36 -5.19
CA SER A 381 -4.31 -10.37 -4.12
C SER A 381 -3.45 -11.63 -4.31
N SER A 382 -3.04 -11.97 -5.54
CA SER A 382 -2.14 -13.11 -5.78
C SER A 382 -0.75 -12.84 -5.20
N VAL A 383 -0.24 -11.62 -5.41
CA VAL A 383 1.05 -11.17 -4.86
C VAL A 383 0.92 -10.95 -3.35
N GLU A 384 -0.13 -10.27 -2.91
CA GLU A 384 -0.36 -9.96 -1.49
C GLU A 384 -0.58 -11.23 -0.64
N ALA A 385 -1.39 -12.19 -1.10
CA ALA A 385 -1.57 -13.47 -0.41
C ALA A 385 -0.25 -14.27 -0.35
N THR A 386 0.55 -14.23 -1.41
CA THR A 386 1.87 -14.86 -1.43
C THR A 386 2.80 -14.20 -0.41
N ALA A 387 2.86 -12.87 -0.37
CA ALA A 387 3.61 -12.10 0.62
C ALA A 387 3.16 -12.46 2.05
N CYS A 388 1.86 -12.39 2.35
CA CYS A 388 1.29 -12.79 3.64
C CYS A 388 1.71 -14.21 4.03
N SER A 389 1.66 -15.17 3.10
CA SER A 389 2.10 -16.54 3.39
C SER A 389 3.59 -16.63 3.74
N LEU A 390 4.44 -15.91 3.00
CA LEU A 390 5.90 -15.97 3.14
C LEU A 390 6.44 -15.12 4.29
N VAL A 391 5.63 -14.21 4.85
CA VAL A 391 5.96 -13.48 6.10
C VAL A 391 5.31 -14.09 7.34
N GLY A 392 4.54 -15.19 7.20
CA GLY A 392 3.99 -15.97 8.30
C GLY A 392 2.54 -15.67 8.68
N ASP A 393 1.81 -14.91 7.86
CA ASP A 393 0.35 -14.69 7.96
C ASP A 393 -0.43 -15.69 7.10
N ALA A 394 -0.03 -16.97 7.15
CA ALA A 394 -0.58 -18.04 6.31
C ALA A 394 -2.11 -18.20 6.43
N ALA A 395 -2.69 -17.92 7.61
CA ALA A 395 -4.14 -18.00 7.79
C ALA A 395 -4.92 -17.00 6.93
N LEU A 396 -4.36 -15.80 6.70
CA LEU A 396 -4.96 -14.81 5.81
C LEU A 396 -4.86 -15.28 4.35
N ALA A 397 -3.67 -15.75 3.94
CA ALA A 397 -3.46 -16.30 2.59
C ALA A 397 -4.36 -17.52 2.30
N GLU A 398 -4.50 -18.44 3.27
CA GLU A 398 -5.36 -19.62 3.14
C GLU A 398 -6.83 -19.23 3.02
N ARG A 399 -7.28 -18.20 3.75
CA ARG A 399 -8.66 -17.70 3.61
C ARG A 399 -8.88 -17.05 2.25
N GLN A 400 -7.97 -16.19 1.81
CA GLN A 400 -8.04 -15.54 0.50
C GLN A 400 -8.12 -16.58 -0.63
N LEU A 401 -7.14 -17.47 -0.71
CA LEU A 401 -7.02 -18.43 -1.82
C LEU A 401 -7.97 -19.63 -1.67
N GLY A 402 -8.28 -20.05 -0.45
CA GLY A 402 -9.10 -21.23 -0.17
C GLY A 402 -10.60 -20.96 -0.07
N THR A 403 -11.00 -19.73 0.28
CA THR A 403 -12.42 -19.36 0.46
C THR A 403 -12.87 -18.32 -0.57
N HIS A 404 -12.16 -17.20 -0.69
CA HIS A 404 -12.62 -16.07 -1.51
C HIS A 404 -12.38 -16.26 -3.01
N TYR A 405 -11.23 -16.80 -3.41
CA TYR A 405 -10.95 -17.13 -4.82
C TYR A 405 -12.02 -18.05 -5.43
N PRO A 406 -12.45 -19.14 -4.78
CA PRO A 406 -13.59 -19.94 -5.23
C PRO A 406 -14.91 -19.18 -5.42
N LEU A 407 -15.13 -18.07 -4.70
CA LEU A 407 -16.33 -17.23 -4.86
C LEU A 407 -16.25 -16.32 -6.09
N LYS A 408 -15.04 -15.97 -6.54
CA LYS A 408 -14.78 -15.24 -7.80
C LYS A 408 -14.52 -16.16 -8.99
N PHE A 409 -14.90 -17.43 -8.86
CA PHE A 409 -14.69 -18.45 -9.89
C PHE A 409 -15.91 -18.61 -10.79
N ASN A 410 -15.73 -18.37 -12.10
CA ASN A 410 -16.84 -18.35 -13.06
C ASN A 410 -17.24 -19.77 -13.54
N ARG A 411 -18.30 -20.33 -12.95
CA ARG A 411 -18.79 -21.71 -13.24
C ARG A 411 -19.76 -21.83 -14.45
N GLY A 412 -19.99 -20.77 -15.21
CA GLY A 412 -21.08 -20.66 -16.21
C GLY A 412 -20.92 -21.49 -17.50
N THR A 413 -22.00 -21.56 -18.30
CA THR A 413 -22.21 -22.42 -19.49
C THR A 413 -21.57 -21.94 -20.81
N GLY A 414 -20.81 -20.85 -20.81
CA GLY A 414 -20.12 -20.31 -22.00
C GLY A 414 -18.86 -21.06 -22.44
N ARG A 415 -18.66 -22.31 -21.99
CA ARG A 415 -17.38 -23.04 -22.02
C ARG A 415 -16.98 -23.65 -23.37
N ILE A 416 -17.74 -23.45 -24.45
CA ILE A 416 -17.49 -24.11 -25.74
C ILE A 416 -17.57 -23.09 -26.89
N GLY A 417 -16.42 -22.81 -27.50
CA GLY A 417 -16.27 -22.02 -28.73
C GLY A 417 -15.82 -20.58 -28.48
N PRO A 418 -15.54 -19.81 -29.56
CA PRO A 418 -14.96 -18.46 -29.53
C PRO A 418 -15.88 -17.37 -28.93
N CYS A 419 -16.76 -17.73 -28.00
CA CYS A 419 -17.59 -16.86 -27.16
C CYS A 419 -17.45 -17.22 -25.65
N ALA A 420 -16.36 -17.89 -25.25
CA ALA A 420 -15.93 -18.15 -23.86
C ALA A 420 -15.08 -16.99 -23.27
N GLU A 421 -15.22 -15.79 -23.83
CA GLU A 421 -14.29 -14.64 -23.85
C GLU A 421 -14.06 -13.91 -22.51
N TYR A 422 -14.40 -14.52 -21.37
CA TYR A 422 -14.45 -13.85 -20.07
C TYR A 422 -13.76 -14.68 -19.00
N GLY A 423 -12.74 -14.10 -18.35
CA GLY A 423 -11.77 -14.76 -17.45
C GLY A 423 -12.34 -15.75 -16.44
N PHE A 424 -11.57 -16.79 -16.15
CA PHE A 424 -11.97 -17.93 -15.32
C PHE A 424 -11.93 -17.61 -13.82
N TYR A 425 -10.92 -16.84 -13.43
CA TYR A 425 -10.81 -16.14 -12.14
C TYR A 425 -11.07 -14.66 -12.36
N GLY A 426 -11.89 -14.04 -11.49
CA GLY A 426 -12.14 -12.60 -11.52
C GLY A 426 -13.63 -12.24 -11.60
N GLY A 427 -13.93 -11.01 -11.19
CA GLY A 427 -15.26 -10.43 -11.21
C GLY A 427 -15.57 -9.69 -12.53
N PRO A 428 -16.57 -8.79 -12.50
CA PRO A 428 -16.88 -7.93 -13.64
C PRO A 428 -15.70 -7.09 -14.12
N HIS A 429 -14.79 -6.65 -13.24
CA HIS A 429 -13.63 -5.84 -13.62
C HIS A 429 -12.69 -6.60 -14.57
N GLU A 430 -12.12 -7.71 -14.11
CA GLU A 430 -11.20 -8.54 -14.88
C GLU A 430 -11.83 -9.00 -16.21
N ARG A 431 -13.14 -9.29 -16.18
CA ARG A 431 -13.90 -9.62 -17.37
C ARG A 431 -14.03 -8.45 -18.33
N ASP A 432 -14.55 -7.33 -17.85
CA ASP A 432 -14.95 -6.20 -18.67
C ASP A 432 -13.73 -5.48 -19.23
N ASP A 433 -12.56 -5.65 -18.62
CA ASP A 433 -11.27 -5.16 -19.09
C ASP A 433 -10.38 -6.20 -19.81
N ARG A 434 -10.83 -7.47 -19.85
CA ARG A 434 -10.13 -8.59 -20.49
C ARG A 434 -8.73 -8.79 -19.90
N GLU A 435 -8.67 -8.98 -18.59
CA GLU A 435 -7.42 -9.26 -17.88
C GLU A 435 -7.05 -10.74 -18.00
N TRP A 436 -6.12 -11.04 -18.90
CA TRP A 436 -5.75 -12.42 -19.26
C TRP A 436 -4.78 -13.04 -18.24
N ASP A 437 -3.91 -12.23 -17.63
CA ASP A 437 -2.92 -12.59 -16.61
C ASP A 437 -3.52 -13.16 -15.33
N SER A 438 -4.67 -12.64 -14.89
CA SER A 438 -5.40 -13.04 -13.67
C SER A 438 -5.49 -14.55 -13.47
N ASN A 439 -5.71 -15.31 -14.53
CA ASN A 439 -5.83 -16.76 -14.50
C ASN A 439 -4.49 -17.45 -14.20
N GLY A 440 -3.41 -16.98 -14.82
CA GLY A 440 -2.06 -17.46 -14.53
C GLY A 440 -1.62 -17.13 -13.11
N GLN A 441 -1.91 -15.91 -12.66
CA GLN A 441 -1.64 -15.42 -11.30
C GLN A 441 -2.36 -16.26 -10.24
N ALA A 442 -3.65 -16.55 -10.44
CA ALA A 442 -4.41 -17.36 -9.49
C ALA A 442 -3.85 -18.78 -9.35
N LEU A 443 -3.55 -19.45 -10.47
CA LEU A 443 -2.94 -20.78 -10.45
C LEU A 443 -1.56 -20.77 -9.79
N TRP A 444 -0.77 -19.74 -10.07
CA TRP A 444 0.55 -19.54 -9.46
C TRP A 444 0.43 -19.36 -7.95
N ALA A 445 -0.43 -18.47 -7.47
CA ALA A 445 -0.60 -18.20 -6.04
C ALA A 445 -1.12 -19.43 -5.28
N ILE A 446 -2.10 -20.16 -5.84
CA ILE A 446 -2.61 -21.42 -5.26
C ILE A 446 -1.49 -22.45 -5.13
N GLY A 447 -0.68 -22.64 -6.19
CA GLY A 447 0.42 -23.59 -6.20
C GLY A 447 1.53 -23.21 -5.22
N ARG A 448 1.89 -21.93 -5.15
CA ARG A 448 2.87 -21.41 -4.18
C ARG A 448 2.40 -21.62 -2.74
N LEU A 449 1.15 -21.28 -2.41
CA LEU A 449 0.62 -21.49 -1.06
C LEU A 449 0.57 -22.98 -0.68
N ASP A 450 0.12 -23.87 -1.58
CA ASP A 450 0.14 -25.32 -1.34
C ASP A 450 1.53 -25.83 -0.94
N ARG A 451 2.57 -25.29 -1.58
CA ARG A 451 3.96 -25.62 -1.26
C ARG A 451 4.40 -25.05 0.08
N THR A 452 4.07 -23.79 0.38
CA THR A 452 4.40 -23.13 1.65
C THR A 452 3.74 -23.81 2.84
N LEU A 453 2.49 -24.26 2.70
CA LEU A 453 1.77 -25.02 3.74
C LEU A 453 2.28 -26.46 3.89
N GLY A 454 2.96 -26.97 2.86
CA GLY A 454 3.48 -28.33 2.80
C GLY A 454 2.40 -29.39 2.51
N ARG A 455 2.87 -30.59 2.15
CA ARG A 455 2.00 -31.70 1.69
C ARG A 455 0.93 -32.13 2.70
N GLY A 456 1.19 -31.95 3.99
CA GLY A 456 0.26 -32.35 5.06
C GLY A 456 -1.03 -31.54 5.11
N ALA A 457 -1.03 -30.30 4.63
CA ALA A 457 -2.20 -29.42 4.64
C ALA A 457 -3.27 -29.83 3.61
N ALA A 458 -2.85 -30.53 2.54
CA ALA A 458 -3.68 -30.94 1.41
C ALA A 458 -4.49 -29.76 0.80
N PHE A 459 -3.95 -28.54 0.85
CA PHE A 459 -4.62 -27.33 0.39
C PHE A 459 -4.88 -27.39 -1.12
N GLY A 460 -3.84 -27.63 -1.92
CA GLY A 460 -3.94 -27.74 -3.37
C GLY A 460 -4.86 -28.89 -3.79
N THR A 461 -4.87 -30.01 -3.06
CA THR A 461 -5.80 -31.13 -3.32
C THR A 461 -7.27 -30.69 -3.23
N LYS A 462 -7.63 -29.84 -2.25
CA LYS A 462 -9.01 -29.33 -2.08
C LYS A 462 -9.43 -28.42 -3.23
N LEU A 463 -8.48 -27.66 -3.78
CA LEU A 463 -8.74 -26.71 -4.88
C LEU A 463 -8.51 -27.31 -6.27
N TYR A 464 -7.90 -28.49 -6.37
CA TYR A 464 -7.46 -29.04 -7.66
C TYR A 464 -8.60 -29.15 -8.67
N THR A 465 -9.72 -29.74 -8.25
CA THR A 465 -10.93 -29.84 -9.06
C THR A 465 -12.08 -29.05 -8.43
N PRO A 466 -12.73 -28.13 -9.16
CA PRO A 466 -12.46 -27.76 -10.56
C PRO A 466 -11.38 -26.67 -10.72
N TYR A 467 -10.97 -25.99 -9.66
CA TYR A 467 -10.39 -24.64 -9.77
C TYR A 467 -9.05 -24.62 -10.52
N VAL A 468 -8.11 -25.52 -10.16
CA VAL A 468 -6.79 -25.56 -10.80
C VAL A 468 -6.87 -26.14 -12.22
N VAL A 469 -7.49 -27.31 -12.36
CA VAL A 469 -7.51 -28.04 -13.64
C VAL A 469 -8.30 -27.30 -14.71
N ASP A 470 -9.49 -26.81 -14.39
CA ASP A 470 -10.29 -26.10 -15.39
C ASP A 470 -9.64 -24.76 -15.75
N GLY A 471 -8.98 -24.07 -14.80
CA GLY A 471 -8.24 -22.83 -15.08
C GLY A 471 -7.05 -23.06 -16.02
N ALA A 472 -6.30 -24.14 -15.80
CA ALA A 472 -5.21 -24.52 -16.70
C ALA A 472 -5.71 -24.91 -18.11
N ARG A 473 -6.84 -25.62 -18.20
CA ARG A 473 -7.49 -25.94 -19.48
C ARG A 473 -8.01 -24.69 -20.18
N TRP A 474 -8.54 -23.73 -19.43
CA TRP A 474 -8.97 -22.45 -20.00
C TRP A 474 -7.78 -21.69 -20.62
N LEU A 475 -6.64 -21.61 -19.93
CA LEU A 475 -5.41 -21.01 -20.47
C LEU A 475 -4.89 -21.75 -21.71
N ARG A 476 -5.10 -23.07 -21.80
CA ARG A 476 -4.76 -23.85 -23.00
C ARG A 476 -5.66 -23.49 -24.18
N ASP A 477 -6.96 -23.34 -23.93
CA ASP A 477 -7.98 -23.24 -24.98
C ASP A 477 -8.23 -21.80 -25.47
N ASN A 478 -7.84 -20.78 -24.71
CA ASN A 478 -8.08 -19.36 -25.05
C ASN A 478 -6.79 -18.66 -25.47
N ARG A 479 -6.30 -19.04 -26.65
CA ARG A 479 -5.11 -18.48 -27.29
C ARG A 479 -5.43 -18.08 -28.72
N ASP A 480 -4.65 -17.15 -29.26
CA ASP A 480 -4.74 -16.74 -30.65
C ASP A 480 -4.15 -17.79 -31.61
N GLN A 481 -4.19 -17.50 -32.91
CA GLN A 481 -3.67 -18.39 -33.96
C GLN A 481 -2.14 -18.62 -33.90
N TYR A 482 -1.41 -17.82 -33.11
CA TYR A 482 0.03 -17.95 -32.89
C TYR A 482 0.36 -18.66 -31.58
N GLY A 483 -0.66 -19.04 -30.80
CA GLY A 483 -0.52 -19.72 -29.51
C GLY A 483 -0.24 -18.80 -28.33
N LEU A 484 -0.46 -17.49 -28.47
CA LEU A 484 -0.32 -16.50 -27.39
C LEU A 484 -1.68 -16.13 -26.79
N LEU A 485 -1.70 -15.52 -25.61
CA LEU A 485 -2.92 -14.92 -25.08
C LEU A 485 -3.39 -13.72 -25.92
N HIS A 486 -4.70 -13.46 -25.88
CA HIS A 486 -5.34 -12.42 -26.68
C HIS A 486 -5.03 -11.02 -26.13
N SER A 487 -5.41 -9.99 -26.91
CA SER A 487 -5.33 -8.60 -26.49
C SER A 487 -6.29 -8.27 -25.34
N GLY A 488 -5.81 -7.47 -24.40
CA GLY A 488 -6.55 -7.09 -23.20
C GLY A 488 -5.88 -5.92 -22.50
N TRP A 489 -6.48 -5.47 -21.40
CA TRP A 489 -5.85 -4.43 -20.59
C TRP A 489 -4.83 -5.02 -19.62
N SER A 490 -5.23 -6.10 -18.92
CA SER A 490 -4.48 -6.91 -17.94
C SER A 490 -3.92 -6.13 -16.75
N ALA A 491 -3.12 -5.10 -17.00
CA ALA A 491 -2.76 -4.14 -15.99
C ALA A 491 -2.64 -2.71 -16.52
N GLU A 492 -3.01 -1.78 -15.66
CA GLU A 492 -3.02 -0.34 -15.94
C GLU A 492 -1.64 0.22 -16.31
N HIS A 493 -0.55 -0.47 -15.97
CA HIS A 493 0.83 -0.11 -16.34
C HIS A 493 1.33 -0.71 -17.67
N LEU A 494 0.56 -1.56 -18.35
CA LEU A 494 0.99 -2.23 -19.60
C LEU A 494 0.58 -1.45 -20.87
N GLY A 495 -0.24 -0.42 -20.74
CA GLY A 495 -0.60 0.46 -21.85
C GLY A 495 -1.91 0.08 -22.55
N GLU A 496 -1.88 0.00 -23.89
CA GLU A 496 -3.08 -0.06 -24.73
C GLU A 496 -3.80 -1.42 -24.68
N ARG A 497 -5.13 -1.36 -24.50
CA ARG A 497 -6.02 -2.54 -24.35
C ARG A 497 -6.23 -3.36 -25.63
N ASP A 498 -5.94 -2.81 -26.80
CA ASP A 498 -6.15 -3.46 -28.10
C ASP A 498 -4.93 -4.24 -28.59
N LYS A 499 -3.91 -4.43 -27.74
CA LYS A 499 -2.69 -5.17 -28.04
C LYS A 499 -2.49 -6.34 -27.08
N PRO A 500 -1.87 -7.45 -27.53
CA PRO A 500 -1.45 -8.54 -26.65
C PRO A 500 -0.17 -8.16 -25.89
N HIS A 501 -0.03 -8.59 -24.63
CA HIS A 501 1.13 -8.30 -23.79
C HIS A 501 1.87 -9.59 -23.40
N TYR A 502 3.21 -9.58 -23.44
CA TYR A 502 3.99 -10.74 -22.96
C TYR A 502 3.81 -10.98 -21.47
N TRP A 503 3.42 -9.96 -20.69
CA TRP A 503 3.04 -10.10 -19.28
C TRP A 503 2.03 -11.23 -19.07
N ASP A 504 0.98 -11.27 -19.90
CA ASP A 504 -0.08 -12.28 -19.81
C ASP A 504 0.50 -13.68 -20.03
N ASP A 505 1.28 -13.84 -21.10
CA ASP A 505 1.91 -15.11 -21.45
C ASP A 505 2.86 -15.61 -20.35
N LEU A 506 3.66 -14.70 -19.75
CA LEU A 506 4.60 -15.03 -18.69
C LEU A 506 3.87 -15.52 -17.42
N TRP A 507 2.80 -14.83 -17.01
CA TRP A 507 1.97 -15.26 -15.88
C TRP A 507 1.26 -16.58 -16.15
N ALA A 508 0.73 -16.78 -17.36
CA ALA A 508 0.12 -18.04 -17.75
C ALA A 508 1.12 -19.20 -17.75
N LEU A 509 2.36 -18.98 -18.19
CA LEU A 509 3.44 -19.97 -18.09
C LEU A 509 3.73 -20.36 -16.64
N ALA A 510 3.82 -19.39 -15.74
CA ALA A 510 4.08 -19.64 -14.33
C ALA A 510 2.90 -20.38 -13.66
N GLY A 511 1.66 -19.99 -13.97
CA GLY A 511 0.46 -20.65 -13.48
C GLY A 511 0.33 -22.09 -13.97
N LEU A 512 0.56 -22.34 -15.26
CA LEU A 512 0.55 -23.69 -15.83
C LEU A 512 1.66 -24.58 -15.24
N TYR A 513 2.85 -24.01 -14.99
CA TYR A 513 3.92 -24.71 -14.31
C TYR A 513 3.51 -25.14 -12.90
N GLU A 514 2.96 -24.24 -12.09
CA GLU A 514 2.50 -24.57 -10.74
C GLU A 514 1.32 -25.57 -10.75
N ALA A 515 0.41 -25.46 -11.71
CA ALA A 515 -0.69 -26.43 -11.89
C ALA A 515 -0.16 -27.85 -12.22
N ALA A 516 0.80 -27.96 -13.13
CA ALA A 516 1.43 -29.24 -13.48
C ALA A 516 2.21 -29.84 -12.31
N ARG A 517 2.95 -29.00 -11.56
CA ARG A 517 3.69 -29.42 -10.35
C ARG A 517 2.74 -29.86 -9.24
N LEU A 518 1.61 -29.19 -9.05
CA LEU A 518 0.57 -29.62 -8.11
C LEU A 518 -0.01 -30.98 -8.52
N ALA A 519 -0.31 -31.16 -9.81
CA ALA A 519 -0.79 -32.44 -10.34
C ALA A 519 0.20 -33.59 -10.07
N GLU A 520 1.51 -33.36 -10.23
CA GLU A 520 2.55 -34.33 -9.86
C GLU A 520 2.53 -34.65 -8.36
N ARG A 521 2.43 -33.63 -7.49
CA ARG A 521 2.43 -33.81 -6.03
C ARG A 521 1.27 -34.66 -5.54
N ILE A 522 0.09 -34.52 -6.15
CA ILE A 522 -1.11 -35.26 -5.76
C ILE A 522 -1.33 -36.56 -6.54
N GLY A 523 -0.47 -36.87 -7.52
CA GLY A 523 -0.57 -38.08 -8.35
C GLY A 523 -1.76 -38.07 -9.32
N SER A 524 -2.12 -36.91 -9.85
CA SER A 524 -3.25 -36.76 -10.78
C SER A 524 -2.96 -37.39 -12.15
N PRO A 525 -3.97 -37.99 -12.84
CA PRO A 525 -3.83 -38.44 -14.22
C PRO A 525 -3.68 -37.29 -15.24
N ASP A 526 -4.00 -36.05 -14.87
CA ASP A 526 -3.94 -34.90 -15.80
C ASP A 526 -2.50 -34.38 -16.03
N VAL A 527 -1.48 -34.92 -15.34
CA VAL A 527 -0.07 -34.48 -15.44
C VAL A 527 0.44 -34.31 -16.88
N PRO A 528 0.25 -35.27 -17.81
CA PRO A 528 0.72 -35.12 -19.19
C PRO A 528 0.04 -33.97 -19.94
N GLU A 529 -1.26 -33.76 -19.69
CA GLU A 529 -2.04 -32.70 -20.33
C GLU A 529 -1.57 -31.31 -19.89
N LEU A 530 -1.35 -31.13 -18.59
CA LEU A 530 -0.95 -29.84 -18.03
C LEU A 530 0.48 -29.46 -18.45
N TRP A 531 1.41 -30.43 -18.47
CA TRP A 531 2.75 -30.19 -19.01
C TRP A 531 2.73 -29.87 -20.50
N ALA A 532 1.89 -30.55 -21.30
CA ALA A 532 1.74 -30.23 -22.72
C ALA A 532 1.21 -28.80 -22.94
N ALA A 533 0.25 -28.33 -22.13
CA ALA A 533 -0.26 -26.97 -22.21
C ALA A 533 0.81 -25.91 -21.87
N PHE A 534 1.67 -26.21 -20.89
CA PHE A 534 2.85 -25.39 -20.54
C PHE A 534 3.87 -25.35 -21.68
N ASP A 535 4.27 -26.51 -22.20
CA ASP A 535 5.30 -26.62 -23.24
C ASP A 535 4.87 -25.95 -24.56
N ASP A 536 3.58 -26.05 -24.91
CA ASP A 536 3.01 -25.39 -26.10
C ASP A 536 3.08 -23.86 -25.99
N LEU A 537 2.60 -23.28 -24.88
CA LEU A 537 2.68 -21.83 -24.64
C LEU A 537 4.14 -21.36 -24.61
N LYS A 538 5.01 -22.13 -23.94
CA LYS A 538 6.43 -21.82 -23.85
C LYS A 538 7.07 -21.74 -25.24
N GLY A 539 6.72 -22.67 -26.13
CA GLY A 539 7.15 -22.67 -27.51
C GLY A 539 6.67 -21.42 -28.27
N ALA A 540 5.38 -21.10 -28.16
CA ALA A 540 4.76 -19.94 -28.81
C ALA A 540 5.37 -18.61 -28.34
N THR A 541 5.44 -18.38 -27.03
CA THR A 541 6.02 -17.17 -26.43
C THR A 541 7.48 -17.00 -26.87
N ALA A 542 8.28 -18.06 -26.81
CA ALA A 542 9.68 -17.99 -27.20
C ALA A 542 9.86 -17.72 -28.71
N ALA A 543 9.01 -18.29 -29.57
CA ALA A 543 9.04 -18.01 -31.00
C ALA A 543 8.65 -16.55 -31.30
N SER A 544 7.62 -16.03 -30.61
CA SER A 544 7.16 -14.65 -30.76
C SER A 544 8.22 -13.63 -30.34
N VAL A 545 8.83 -13.81 -29.17
CA VAL A 545 9.91 -12.93 -28.70
C VAL A 545 11.06 -12.90 -29.70
N ARG A 546 11.51 -14.06 -30.19
CA ARG A 546 12.57 -14.13 -31.22
C ARG A 546 12.17 -13.38 -32.50
N TRP A 547 10.94 -13.57 -32.96
CA TRP A 547 10.43 -12.87 -34.14
C TRP A 547 10.44 -11.34 -33.95
N VAL A 548 10.01 -10.84 -32.80
CA VAL A 548 10.04 -9.41 -32.47
C VAL A 548 11.47 -8.88 -32.48
N LEU A 549 12.40 -9.58 -31.82
CA LEU A 549 13.81 -9.19 -31.78
C LEU A 549 14.43 -9.17 -33.20
N ASP A 550 14.07 -10.13 -34.05
CA ASP A 550 14.51 -10.18 -35.45
C ASP A 550 13.94 -9.02 -36.27
N GLU A 551 12.68 -8.68 -36.06
CA GLU A 551 12.01 -7.55 -36.71
C GLU A 551 12.61 -6.21 -36.28
N GLN A 552 12.87 -6.01 -34.99
CA GLN A 552 13.58 -4.82 -34.49
C GLN A 552 14.95 -4.67 -35.15
N ARG A 553 15.73 -5.76 -35.25
CA ARG A 553 17.03 -5.73 -35.95
C ARG A 553 16.89 -5.41 -37.43
N ARG A 554 15.89 -5.96 -38.12
CA ARG A 554 15.60 -5.64 -39.53
C ARG A 554 15.20 -4.18 -39.73
N ARG A 555 14.56 -3.56 -38.74
CA ARG A 555 14.24 -2.12 -38.71
C ARG A 555 15.42 -1.23 -38.32
N GLY A 556 16.58 -1.81 -38.00
CA GLY A 556 17.79 -1.08 -37.64
C GLY A 556 17.84 -0.64 -36.17
N ALA A 557 17.05 -1.26 -35.27
CA ALA A 557 17.19 -1.04 -33.84
C ALA A 557 18.57 -1.52 -33.37
N TRP A 558 19.30 -0.65 -32.67
CA TRP A 558 20.63 -0.96 -32.15
C TRP A 558 20.58 -1.59 -30.74
N GLU A 559 19.61 -1.17 -29.91
CA GLU A 559 19.35 -1.79 -28.61
C GLU A 559 18.61 -3.12 -28.78
N THR A 560 18.94 -4.08 -27.92
CA THR A 560 18.19 -5.34 -27.79
C THR A 560 17.31 -5.25 -26.55
N TYR A 561 16.00 -5.19 -26.74
CA TYR A 561 15.03 -5.18 -25.65
C TYR A 561 13.75 -5.91 -26.07
N ILE A 562 13.09 -6.54 -25.11
CA ILE A 562 11.76 -7.13 -25.28
C ILE A 562 10.74 -6.01 -25.05
N PRO A 563 9.96 -5.58 -26.06
CA PRO A 563 8.89 -4.62 -25.86
C PRO A 563 7.72 -5.26 -25.08
N THR A 564 6.71 -4.47 -24.75
CA THR A 564 5.51 -4.88 -24.00
C THR A 564 4.83 -6.11 -24.57
N GLY A 565 4.75 -6.21 -25.89
CA GLY A 565 4.16 -7.35 -26.57
C GLY A 565 4.49 -7.39 -28.07
N PRO A 566 4.02 -8.42 -28.79
CA PRO A 566 4.32 -8.60 -30.21
C PRO A 566 3.69 -7.53 -31.12
N GLY A 567 2.68 -6.80 -30.65
CA GLY A 567 2.08 -5.66 -31.36
C GLY A 567 2.95 -4.39 -31.37
N ASP A 568 4.00 -4.34 -30.54
CA ASP A 568 4.75 -3.12 -30.23
C ASP A 568 6.21 -3.17 -30.73
N VAL A 569 6.43 -3.79 -31.90
CA VAL A 569 7.77 -3.92 -32.47
C VAL A 569 8.43 -2.55 -32.65
N GLY A 570 9.48 -2.30 -31.86
CA GLY A 570 10.27 -1.07 -31.89
C GLY A 570 9.75 0.06 -30.99
N ARG A 571 8.66 -0.16 -30.24
CA ARG A 571 8.16 0.76 -29.22
C ARG A 571 9.09 0.71 -28.00
N LEU A 572 9.67 1.86 -27.67
CA LEU A 572 10.55 2.04 -26.51
C LEU A 572 9.88 3.01 -25.54
N ASP A 573 9.09 2.49 -24.61
CA ASP A 573 8.50 3.28 -23.52
C ASP A 573 8.41 2.47 -22.21
N SER A 574 7.91 3.12 -21.15
CA SER A 574 7.86 2.56 -19.80
C SER A 574 6.88 1.39 -19.62
N THR A 575 6.12 1.00 -20.64
CA THR A 575 5.20 -0.16 -20.54
C THR A 575 5.94 -1.50 -20.63
N MET A 576 7.19 -1.50 -21.11
CA MET A 576 8.03 -2.70 -21.15
C MET A 576 8.29 -3.31 -19.76
N ILE A 577 7.99 -2.57 -18.68
CA ILE A 577 8.12 -3.00 -17.28
C ILE A 577 7.53 -4.38 -17.02
N GLY A 578 6.51 -4.79 -17.78
CA GLY A 578 5.97 -6.15 -17.71
C GLY A 578 7.00 -7.27 -17.92
N THR A 579 8.12 -7.00 -18.61
CA THR A 579 9.23 -7.98 -18.76
C THR A 579 9.91 -8.31 -17.42
N ALA A 580 9.80 -7.45 -16.40
CA ALA A 580 10.31 -7.75 -15.05
C ALA A 580 9.70 -9.05 -14.47
N ALA A 581 8.45 -9.38 -14.85
CA ALA A 581 7.78 -10.63 -14.51
C ALA A 581 8.61 -11.88 -14.86
N PHE A 582 9.43 -11.82 -15.91
CA PHE A 582 10.33 -12.90 -16.30
C PHE A 582 11.31 -13.29 -15.19
N PHE A 583 11.72 -12.32 -14.37
CA PHE A 583 12.57 -12.51 -13.21
C PHE A 583 11.75 -12.67 -11.94
N HIS A 584 10.95 -11.66 -11.60
CA HIS A 584 10.16 -11.62 -10.36
C HIS A 584 8.69 -11.35 -10.66
N PRO A 585 7.76 -12.12 -10.07
CA PRO A 585 7.97 -13.20 -9.09
C PRO A 585 8.14 -14.59 -9.73
N LEU A 586 8.18 -14.67 -11.07
CA LEU A 586 7.97 -15.92 -11.81
C LEU A 586 9.22 -16.77 -12.00
N ARG A 587 10.42 -16.18 -11.87
CA ARG A 587 11.73 -16.84 -11.94
C ARG A 587 11.91 -17.70 -13.20
N LEU A 588 11.35 -17.26 -14.33
CA LEU A 588 11.37 -18.00 -15.59
C LEU A 588 12.78 -18.09 -16.22
N HIS A 589 13.67 -17.17 -15.84
CA HIS A 589 15.10 -17.23 -16.18
C HIS A 589 15.83 -18.44 -15.56
N MET A 590 15.33 -19.00 -14.45
CA MET A 590 15.96 -20.17 -13.82
C MET A 590 15.73 -21.42 -14.67
N GLY A 591 16.82 -22.12 -15.00
CA GLY A 591 16.80 -23.24 -15.94
C GLY A 591 16.59 -22.82 -17.40
N SER A 592 16.74 -21.53 -17.73
CA SER A 592 16.59 -20.97 -19.09
C SER A 592 15.31 -21.43 -19.78
N LYS A 593 14.15 -21.24 -19.13
CA LYS A 593 12.89 -21.85 -19.59
C LYS A 593 12.53 -21.47 -21.02
N LEU A 594 12.73 -20.21 -21.44
CA LEU A 594 12.45 -19.77 -22.81
C LEU A 594 13.66 -19.88 -23.77
N GLY A 595 14.84 -20.16 -23.21
CA GLY A 595 16.10 -20.32 -23.93
C GLY A 595 17.12 -19.22 -23.60
N PRO A 596 18.43 -19.53 -23.70
CA PRO A 596 19.51 -18.64 -23.25
C PRO A 596 19.60 -17.32 -24.03
N ASP A 597 19.09 -17.29 -25.26
CA ASP A 597 19.01 -16.09 -26.08
C ASP A 597 17.96 -15.10 -25.55
N ILE A 598 16.82 -15.61 -25.10
CA ILE A 598 15.75 -14.81 -24.49
C ILE A 598 16.14 -14.37 -23.09
N ASP A 599 16.77 -15.23 -22.28
CA ASP A 599 17.30 -14.83 -20.97
C ASP A 599 18.27 -13.63 -21.10
N ARG A 600 19.14 -13.67 -22.12
CA ARG A 600 20.05 -12.57 -22.42
C ARG A 600 19.29 -11.31 -22.87
N ALA A 601 18.28 -11.45 -23.73
CA ALA A 601 17.45 -10.32 -24.16
C ALA A 601 16.68 -9.69 -22.99
N ALA A 602 16.15 -10.50 -22.07
CA ALA A 602 15.48 -10.01 -20.86
C ALA A 602 16.44 -9.23 -19.95
N ARG A 603 17.69 -9.69 -19.79
CA ARG A 603 18.73 -8.94 -19.05
C ARG A 603 19.08 -7.61 -19.71
N PHE A 604 19.23 -7.57 -21.03
CA PHE A 604 19.40 -6.31 -21.75
C PHE A 604 18.18 -5.39 -21.65
N THR A 605 16.98 -5.98 -21.56
CA THR A 605 15.75 -5.20 -21.34
C THR A 605 15.79 -4.49 -19.98
N LEU A 606 16.31 -5.14 -18.92
CA LEU A 606 16.55 -4.45 -17.64
C LEU A 606 17.50 -3.25 -17.81
N ASP A 607 18.63 -3.42 -18.53
CA ASP A 607 19.58 -2.32 -18.80
C ASP A 607 18.93 -1.14 -19.55
N THR A 608 18.10 -1.43 -20.56
CA THR A 608 17.29 -0.44 -21.29
C THR A 608 16.32 0.26 -20.33
N MET A 609 15.58 -0.48 -19.51
CA MET A 609 14.64 0.10 -18.54
C MET A 609 15.32 1.09 -17.60
N TYR A 610 16.46 0.72 -17.03
CA TYR A 610 17.17 1.55 -16.08
C TYR A 610 17.78 2.80 -16.72
N THR A 611 18.25 2.68 -17.96
CA THR A 611 18.86 3.80 -18.67
C THR A 611 17.82 4.83 -19.12
N HIS A 612 16.65 4.38 -19.58
CA HIS A 612 15.64 5.25 -20.18
C HIS A 612 14.56 5.72 -19.22
N PHE A 613 14.23 4.92 -18.20
CA PHE A 613 13.04 5.17 -17.36
C PHE A 613 13.34 5.27 -15.86
N VAL A 614 14.58 5.12 -15.40
CA VAL A 614 14.92 5.30 -13.98
C VAL A 614 15.56 6.66 -13.72
N ALA A 615 14.91 7.47 -12.90
CA ALA A 615 15.45 8.70 -12.33
C ALA A 615 15.31 8.65 -10.81
N GLY A 616 16.18 7.88 -10.17
CA GLY A 616 15.96 7.41 -8.79
C GLY A 616 14.95 6.26 -8.76
N GLY A 617 13.68 6.54 -9.09
CA GLY A 617 12.60 5.56 -9.24
C GLY A 617 12.20 5.35 -10.70
N TYR A 618 11.38 4.33 -10.95
CA TYR A 618 10.84 4.04 -12.29
C TYR A 618 9.77 5.05 -12.68
N ARG A 619 10.06 5.85 -13.71
CA ARG A 619 9.15 6.85 -14.29
C ARG A 619 8.20 6.17 -15.28
N HIS A 620 6.91 6.25 -15.02
CA HIS A 620 5.89 5.64 -15.86
C HIS A 620 5.07 6.70 -16.59
N GLU A 621 5.72 7.34 -17.57
CA GLU A 621 5.14 8.44 -18.35
C GLU A 621 4.14 7.94 -19.42
N ALA A 622 4.18 6.65 -19.78
CA ALA A 622 3.29 6.10 -20.79
C ALA A 622 1.81 6.08 -20.36
N ALA A 623 1.52 5.88 -19.08
CA ALA A 623 0.14 5.79 -18.57
C ALA A 623 -0.17 6.71 -17.37
N TRP A 624 0.79 7.01 -16.51
CA TRP A 624 0.51 7.68 -15.24
C TRP A 624 1.07 9.10 -15.12
N ASN A 625 2.14 9.42 -15.86
CA ASN A 625 2.92 10.65 -15.66
C ASN A 625 3.36 10.82 -14.18
N ALA A 626 3.80 9.72 -13.57
CA ALA A 626 4.24 9.64 -12.18
C ALA A 626 5.35 8.57 -12.03
N TYR A 627 5.99 8.50 -10.85
CA TYR A 627 6.81 7.34 -10.50
C TYR A 627 5.91 6.17 -10.09
N GLY A 628 6.31 4.94 -10.42
CA GLY A 628 5.63 3.73 -9.95
C GLY A 628 6.40 3.08 -8.80
N PRO A 629 5.97 3.17 -7.53
CA PRO A 629 6.68 2.57 -6.42
C PRO A 629 6.78 1.05 -6.55
N TYR A 630 5.66 0.35 -6.79
CA TYR A 630 5.69 -1.10 -6.95
C TYR A 630 6.46 -1.53 -8.22
N LEU A 631 6.39 -0.77 -9.31
CA LEU A 631 7.20 -0.99 -10.52
C LEU A 631 8.70 -0.88 -10.23
N THR A 632 9.08 0.09 -9.40
CA THR A 632 10.47 0.27 -8.95
C THR A 632 10.90 -0.93 -8.11
N THR A 633 10.04 -1.42 -7.23
CA THR A 633 10.28 -2.61 -6.41
C THR A 633 10.41 -3.88 -7.25
N GLN A 634 9.56 -4.08 -8.24
CA GLN A 634 9.64 -5.19 -9.20
C GLN A 634 10.96 -5.16 -9.99
N LEU A 635 11.40 -3.96 -10.40
CA LEU A 635 12.69 -3.80 -11.08
C LEU A 635 13.87 -4.10 -10.13
N ALA A 636 13.78 -3.69 -8.87
CA ALA A 636 14.79 -4.02 -7.85
C ALA A 636 14.90 -5.54 -7.62
N HIS A 637 13.77 -6.23 -7.50
CA HIS A 637 13.70 -7.68 -7.47
C HIS A 637 14.33 -8.33 -8.70
N ALA A 638 13.98 -7.84 -9.89
CA ALA A 638 14.52 -8.37 -11.15
C ALA A 638 16.05 -8.24 -11.19
N TYR A 639 16.61 -7.12 -10.73
CA TYR A 639 18.05 -6.96 -10.61
C TYR A 639 18.69 -7.88 -9.58
N LEU A 640 18.06 -8.07 -8.42
CA LEU A 640 18.56 -8.98 -7.39
C LEU A 640 18.69 -10.40 -7.95
N LEU A 641 17.62 -10.90 -8.58
CA LEU A 641 17.56 -12.23 -9.18
C LEU A 641 18.45 -12.35 -10.43
N ALA A 642 18.66 -11.26 -11.16
CA ALA A 642 19.63 -11.21 -12.25
C ALA A 642 21.09 -11.18 -11.77
N GLY A 643 21.35 -10.98 -10.46
CA GLY A 643 22.68 -10.94 -9.89
C GLY A 643 23.34 -9.54 -9.89
N ASP A 644 22.55 -8.47 -9.94
CA ASP A 644 22.98 -7.07 -9.87
C ASP A 644 22.56 -6.42 -8.53
N PRO A 645 23.28 -6.70 -7.43
CA PRO A 645 22.96 -6.15 -6.12
C PRO A 645 23.22 -4.64 -6.03
N VAL A 646 23.97 -4.05 -6.98
CA VAL A 646 24.25 -2.61 -6.99
C VAL A 646 23.01 -1.84 -7.40
N ARG A 647 22.39 -2.21 -8.52
CA ARG A 647 21.13 -1.59 -8.94
C ARG A 647 19.98 -1.92 -8.00
N THR A 648 19.95 -3.13 -7.43
CA THR A 648 18.99 -3.48 -6.37
C THR A 648 19.06 -2.51 -5.19
N ASP A 649 20.27 -2.27 -4.65
CA ASP A 649 20.50 -1.40 -3.50
C ASP A 649 20.15 0.07 -3.79
N ALA A 650 20.47 0.57 -4.99
CA ALA A 650 20.09 1.92 -5.41
C ALA A 650 18.57 2.12 -5.49
N LEU A 651 17.86 1.16 -6.09
CA LEU A 651 16.40 1.21 -6.20
C LEU A 651 15.73 1.04 -4.83
N LEU A 652 16.25 0.15 -3.97
CA LEU A 652 15.77 0.00 -2.59
C LEU A 652 15.89 1.31 -1.81
N GLY A 653 17.01 2.03 -1.94
CA GLY A 653 17.18 3.34 -1.32
C GLY A 653 16.12 4.35 -1.75
N TRP A 654 15.77 4.37 -3.04
CA TRP A 654 14.68 5.23 -3.53
C TRP A 654 13.31 4.78 -2.99
N ILE A 655 13.01 3.47 -2.99
CA ILE A 655 11.74 2.92 -2.47
C ILE A 655 11.54 3.33 -1.01
N VAL A 656 12.57 3.19 -0.17
CA VAL A 656 12.51 3.62 1.23
C VAL A 656 12.28 5.12 1.36
N GLY A 657 12.96 5.94 0.55
CA GLY A 657 12.73 7.39 0.53
C GLY A 657 11.30 7.77 0.12
N ALA A 658 10.76 7.10 -0.90
CA ALA A 658 9.40 7.30 -1.39
C ALA A 658 8.31 6.88 -0.40
N ALA A 659 8.65 6.09 0.64
CA ALA A 659 7.74 5.72 1.72
C ALA A 659 7.52 6.86 2.75
N PHE A 660 8.45 7.81 2.79
CA PHE A 660 8.46 8.94 3.73
C PHE A 660 8.62 10.29 3.02
N PRO A 661 7.79 10.59 2.00
CA PRO A 661 7.90 11.83 1.26
C PRO A 661 7.64 13.01 2.19
N ARG A 662 8.44 14.07 2.00
CA ARG A 662 8.33 15.33 2.72
C ARG A 662 8.28 16.46 1.71
N THR A 663 7.33 17.36 1.91
CA THR A 663 7.23 18.60 1.12
C THR A 663 7.06 19.76 2.07
N GLN A 664 7.83 20.83 1.87
CA GLN A 664 7.77 22.02 2.74
C GLN A 664 7.86 21.66 4.24
N GLU A 665 8.83 20.81 4.59
CA GLU A 665 9.10 20.30 5.95
C GLU A 665 8.00 19.44 6.58
N ARG A 666 6.85 19.26 5.92
CA ARG A 666 5.73 18.42 6.38
C ARG A 666 5.88 16.99 5.86
N ALA A 667 5.67 16.01 6.75
CA ALA A 667 5.56 14.61 6.34
C ALA A 667 4.23 14.41 5.60
N VAL A 668 4.31 13.82 4.39
CA VAL A 668 3.15 13.64 3.53
C VAL A 668 2.61 12.20 3.63
N ALA A 669 3.51 11.23 3.82
CA ALA A 669 3.18 9.86 4.20
C ALA A 669 4.18 9.34 5.25
N LEU A 670 3.75 8.34 6.02
CA LEU A 670 4.55 7.65 7.03
C LEU A 670 4.60 6.18 6.66
N GLY A 671 5.73 5.73 6.11
CA GLY A 671 6.02 4.32 5.86
C GLY A 671 5.04 3.62 4.93
N ALA A 672 4.59 4.31 3.88
CA ALA A 672 3.59 3.78 2.94
C ALA A 672 3.87 4.28 1.52
N TRP A 673 3.40 3.53 0.54
CA TRP A 673 3.46 3.92 -0.86
C TRP A 673 2.07 3.99 -1.44
N ASN A 674 1.93 4.85 -2.42
CA ASN A 674 0.79 4.86 -3.29
C ASN A 674 1.10 4.13 -4.61
N GLU A 675 0.09 4.01 -5.47
CA GLU A 675 0.29 3.40 -6.79
C GLU A 675 1.11 4.30 -7.74
N GLN A 676 0.76 5.59 -7.85
CA GLN A 676 1.41 6.58 -8.71
C GLN A 676 2.08 7.71 -7.89
N HIS A 677 3.33 7.54 -7.46
CA HIS A 677 4.01 8.57 -6.67
C HIS A 677 4.28 9.82 -7.51
N ALA A 678 3.53 10.89 -7.24
CA ALA A 678 3.48 12.07 -8.10
C ALA A 678 4.84 12.77 -8.19
N PHE A 679 5.22 13.21 -9.40
CA PHE A 679 6.46 13.96 -9.63
C PHE A 679 6.54 15.22 -8.77
N THR A 680 5.40 15.88 -8.55
CA THR A 680 5.28 17.06 -7.69
C THR A 680 5.74 16.79 -6.27
N ILE A 681 5.29 15.69 -5.66
CA ILE A 681 5.67 15.35 -4.29
C ILE A 681 7.08 14.79 -4.22
N ALA A 682 7.46 13.95 -5.19
CA ALA A 682 8.81 13.37 -5.27
C ALA A 682 9.92 14.42 -5.41
N SER A 683 9.60 15.57 -6.00
CA SER A 683 10.55 16.64 -6.31
C SER A 683 10.37 17.92 -5.48
N ASP A 684 9.52 17.90 -4.44
CA ASP A 684 9.12 19.10 -3.69
C ASP A 684 8.70 20.27 -4.61
N PHE A 685 7.82 19.94 -5.56
CA PHE A 685 7.21 20.82 -6.57
C PHE A 685 8.20 21.43 -7.58
N HIS A 686 9.45 20.96 -7.66
CA HIS A 686 10.37 21.35 -8.72
C HIS A 686 9.96 20.82 -10.10
N GLU A 687 9.23 19.71 -10.14
CA GLU A 687 8.68 19.10 -11.33
C GLU A 687 7.16 18.97 -11.23
N VAL A 688 6.43 19.51 -12.20
CA VAL A 688 4.96 19.40 -12.30
C VAL A 688 4.60 18.83 -13.67
N PRO A 689 3.81 17.74 -13.76
CA PRO A 689 3.39 17.18 -15.04
C PRO A 689 2.66 18.23 -15.90
N SER A 690 3.00 18.29 -17.19
CA SER A 690 2.34 19.16 -18.18
C SER A 690 1.15 18.49 -18.88
N ARG A 691 0.75 17.31 -18.41
CA ARG A 691 -0.31 16.46 -18.95
C ARG A 691 -1.16 15.93 -17.80
N HIS A 692 -2.28 15.28 -18.13
CA HIS A 692 -3.14 14.67 -17.13
C HIS A 692 -2.38 13.63 -16.29
N TRP A 693 -2.72 13.58 -15.01
CA TRP A 693 -2.19 12.60 -14.07
C TRP A 693 -3.21 12.41 -12.96
N TYR A 694 -3.13 11.28 -12.26
CA TYR A 694 -3.97 10.96 -11.13
C TYR A 694 -3.18 10.10 -10.15
N MET A 695 -3.74 9.93 -8.96
CA MET A 695 -3.15 9.14 -7.91
C MET A 695 -4.11 8.07 -7.40
N GLY A 696 -3.55 6.90 -7.14
CA GLY A 696 -4.13 5.82 -6.38
C GLY A 696 -4.05 6.03 -4.87
N ASP A 697 -4.59 5.07 -4.12
CA ASP A 697 -4.60 5.11 -2.65
C ASP A 697 -3.21 4.96 -2.02
N ILE A 698 -3.11 5.37 -0.76
CA ILE A 698 -1.99 5.10 0.15
C ILE A 698 -2.55 4.58 1.50
N PRO A 699 -1.95 3.58 2.16
CA PRO A 699 -1.05 2.60 1.56
C PRO A 699 -1.74 1.84 0.41
N HIS A 700 -0.92 1.47 -0.57
CA HIS A 700 -1.29 0.49 -1.59
C HIS A 700 -0.75 -0.89 -1.19
N GLY A 701 -1.64 -1.85 -1.00
CA GLY A 701 -1.37 -3.23 -0.56
C GLY A 701 -0.32 -3.91 -1.44
N TRP A 702 -0.48 -3.88 -2.77
CA TRP A 702 0.51 -4.49 -3.66
C TRP A 702 1.91 -3.89 -3.47
N ALA A 703 2.06 -2.57 -3.34
CA ALA A 703 3.35 -1.95 -3.09
C ALA A 703 3.96 -2.40 -1.74
N ALA A 704 3.13 -2.49 -0.69
CA ALA A 704 3.55 -3.02 0.60
C ALA A 704 4.00 -4.49 0.50
N ALA A 705 3.24 -5.34 -0.20
CA ALA A 705 3.58 -6.74 -0.42
C ALA A 705 4.89 -6.92 -1.21
N GLU A 706 5.12 -6.12 -2.25
CA GLU A 706 6.37 -6.12 -3.01
C GLU A 706 7.56 -5.76 -2.11
N TYR A 707 7.40 -4.78 -1.21
CA TYR A 707 8.44 -4.42 -0.25
C TYR A 707 8.75 -5.56 0.73
N LEU A 708 7.72 -6.20 1.29
CA LEU A 708 7.91 -7.37 2.16
C LEU A 708 8.66 -8.49 1.44
N LEU A 709 8.25 -8.79 0.20
CA LEU A 709 8.93 -9.78 -0.63
C LEU A 709 10.37 -9.37 -0.95
N LEU A 710 10.65 -8.08 -1.22
CA LEU A 710 12.00 -7.61 -1.56
C LEU A 710 12.95 -7.72 -0.37
N ILE A 711 12.52 -7.26 0.80
CA ILE A 711 13.34 -7.41 2.01
C ILE A 711 13.57 -8.89 2.32
N ARG A 712 12.55 -9.73 2.12
CA ARG A 712 12.72 -11.18 2.23
C ARG A 712 13.76 -11.68 1.23
N ASP A 713 13.61 -11.42 -0.06
CA ASP A 713 14.52 -11.92 -1.11
C ASP A 713 15.95 -11.38 -0.95
N VAL A 714 16.14 -10.15 -0.45
CA VAL A 714 17.46 -9.62 -0.06
C VAL A 714 18.14 -10.47 1.01
N LEU A 715 17.36 -11.03 1.94
CA LEU A 715 17.84 -11.82 3.07
C LEU A 715 17.88 -13.33 2.77
N LEU A 716 16.90 -13.84 2.02
CA LEU A 716 16.82 -15.21 1.58
C LEU A 716 15.79 -15.40 0.46
N PHE A 717 16.06 -16.31 -0.47
CA PHE A 717 15.04 -16.80 -1.39
C PHE A 717 15.26 -18.24 -1.83
N GLU A 718 14.18 -18.92 -2.16
CA GLU A 718 14.13 -20.31 -2.61
C GLU A 718 14.25 -20.43 -4.11
N ALA A 719 15.22 -21.18 -4.61
CA ALA A 719 15.31 -21.49 -6.03
C ALA A 719 15.01 -22.97 -6.24
N ASP A 720 14.02 -23.28 -7.07
CA ASP A 720 13.71 -24.67 -7.44
C ASP A 720 13.04 -24.81 -8.82
N GLU A 721 12.88 -23.72 -9.54
CA GLU A 721 12.23 -23.68 -10.85
C GLU A 721 12.99 -24.51 -11.91
N ASP A 722 14.26 -24.83 -11.68
CA ASP A 722 15.12 -25.70 -12.50
C ASP A 722 15.16 -27.16 -12.02
N ARG A 723 14.34 -27.52 -11.03
CA ARG A 723 14.29 -28.83 -10.34
C ARG A 723 15.53 -29.16 -9.50
N ASP A 724 16.32 -28.16 -9.12
CA ASP A 724 17.41 -28.29 -8.16
C ASP A 724 17.11 -27.42 -6.93
N PRO A 725 16.44 -27.94 -5.89
CA PRO A 725 15.99 -27.13 -4.75
C PRO A 725 17.16 -26.61 -3.90
N HIS A 726 17.24 -25.29 -3.77
CA HIS A 726 18.25 -24.60 -2.95
C HIS A 726 17.75 -23.28 -2.37
N LEU A 727 18.48 -22.77 -1.39
CA LEU A 727 18.25 -21.48 -0.75
C LEU A 727 19.43 -20.54 -1.00
N TYR A 728 19.16 -19.32 -1.42
CA TYR A 728 20.12 -18.24 -1.34
C TYR A 728 20.09 -17.63 0.05
N ILE A 729 21.25 -17.41 0.65
CA ILE A 729 21.41 -16.79 1.97
C ILE A 729 22.03 -15.41 1.77
N ALA A 730 21.41 -14.38 2.33
CA ALA A 730 21.84 -12.99 2.31
C ALA A 730 22.27 -12.46 0.91
N PRO A 731 21.60 -12.84 -0.21
CA PRO A 731 22.10 -12.53 -1.55
C PRO A 731 22.17 -11.04 -1.88
N GLY A 732 21.32 -10.24 -1.23
CA GLY A 732 21.24 -8.78 -1.37
C GLY A 732 21.93 -7.99 -0.26
N VAL A 733 22.43 -8.64 0.80
CA VAL A 733 23.09 -7.94 1.91
C VAL A 733 24.39 -7.31 1.43
N ARG A 734 24.54 -6.00 1.66
CA ARG A 734 25.71 -5.23 1.21
C ARG A 734 26.73 -5.04 2.33
N PRO A 735 28.02 -4.92 2.02
CA PRO A 735 29.05 -4.71 3.05
C PRO A 735 28.82 -3.51 3.94
N HIS A 736 28.28 -2.41 3.39
CA HIS A 736 28.00 -1.19 4.15
C HIS A 736 26.82 -1.34 5.13
N TRP A 737 26.06 -2.43 5.05
CA TRP A 737 24.98 -2.74 6.00
C TRP A 737 25.52 -3.37 7.27
N VAL A 738 26.61 -4.13 7.18
CA VAL A 738 27.12 -4.98 8.28
C VAL A 738 28.52 -4.51 8.70
N PRO A 739 28.60 -3.49 9.58
CA PRO A 739 29.83 -3.12 10.28
C PRO A 739 30.50 -4.32 10.96
N ASP A 740 31.76 -4.16 11.33
CA ASP A 740 32.52 -5.19 12.05
C ASP A 740 31.81 -5.61 13.35
N GLY A 741 31.64 -6.92 13.54
CA GLY A 741 30.96 -7.51 14.71
C GLY A 741 29.43 -7.45 14.69
N ASP A 742 28.82 -6.74 13.73
CA ASP A 742 27.37 -6.69 13.59
C ASP A 742 26.80 -7.97 12.95
N THR A 743 25.50 -8.17 13.13
CA THR A 743 24.80 -9.38 12.73
C THR A 743 23.59 -9.07 11.86
N VAL A 744 23.40 -9.89 10.83
CA VAL A 744 22.13 -10.02 10.10
C VAL A 744 21.51 -11.36 10.46
N ALA A 745 20.24 -11.39 10.85
CA ALA A 745 19.55 -12.65 11.12
C ALA A 745 18.13 -12.65 10.59
N VAL A 746 17.66 -13.86 10.26
CA VAL A 746 16.27 -14.14 9.96
C VAL A 746 15.83 -15.33 10.79
N GLU A 747 14.64 -15.23 11.38
CA GLU A 747 14.08 -16.27 12.21
C GLU A 747 12.73 -16.74 11.66
N SER A 748 12.51 -18.06 11.68
CA SER A 748 11.23 -18.71 11.37
C SER A 748 10.59 -18.30 10.05
N ALA A 749 11.38 -18.08 9.00
CA ALA A 749 10.85 -17.69 7.70
C ALA A 749 10.18 -18.87 6.99
N PRO A 750 8.85 -18.83 6.72
CA PRO A 750 8.20 -19.85 5.91
C PRO A 750 8.90 -19.99 4.56
N THR A 751 8.98 -21.22 4.05
CA THR A 751 9.57 -21.47 2.73
C THR A 751 8.66 -22.23 1.80
N LEU A 752 8.90 -22.10 0.49
CA LEU A 752 8.28 -22.93 -0.57
C LEU A 752 8.64 -24.42 -0.49
N PHE A 753 9.42 -24.83 0.50
CA PHE A 753 9.72 -26.23 0.81
C PHE A 753 8.83 -26.80 1.92
N GLY A 754 7.95 -25.98 2.52
CA GLY A 754 6.99 -26.40 3.55
C GLY A 754 7.56 -26.43 4.97
N GLU A 755 8.82 -26.03 5.14
CA GLU A 755 9.52 -25.96 6.42
C GLU A 755 10.13 -24.57 6.61
N PRO A 756 10.19 -24.03 7.84
CA PRO A 756 10.77 -22.71 8.08
C PRO A 756 12.30 -22.72 7.95
N PHE A 757 12.86 -21.56 7.62
CA PHE A 757 14.29 -21.32 7.52
C PHE A 757 14.72 -20.16 8.43
N GLY A 758 15.92 -20.26 8.98
CA GLY A 758 16.51 -19.22 9.81
C GLY A 758 18.03 -19.31 9.85
N TYR A 759 18.67 -18.16 9.92
CA TYR A 759 20.13 -18.07 9.99
C TYR A 759 20.58 -16.82 10.76
N ARG A 760 21.84 -16.85 11.19
CA ARG A 760 22.58 -15.72 11.74
C ARG A 760 23.89 -15.56 10.97
N LEU A 761 24.12 -14.39 10.41
CA LEU A 761 25.34 -14.01 9.69
C LEU A 761 26.09 -12.97 10.51
N THR A 762 27.36 -13.23 10.81
CA THR A 762 28.28 -12.32 11.50
C THR A 762 29.46 -12.00 10.59
N HIS A 763 29.83 -10.73 10.53
CA HIS A 763 30.98 -10.26 9.75
C HIS A 763 32.14 -9.87 10.68
N ASP A 764 33.32 -10.40 10.40
CA ASP A 764 34.59 -10.00 11.02
C ASP A 764 35.48 -9.36 9.95
N ALA A 765 35.60 -8.04 10.02
CA ALA A 765 36.36 -7.25 9.06
C ALA A 765 37.88 -7.41 9.26
N GLY A 766 38.32 -7.72 10.49
CA GLY A 766 39.73 -7.91 10.84
C GLY A 766 40.31 -9.18 10.22
N ASP A 767 39.58 -10.28 10.38
CA ASP A 767 39.94 -11.59 9.82
C ASP A 767 39.44 -11.78 8.38
N ARG A 768 38.67 -10.81 7.87
CA ARG A 768 38.00 -10.86 6.55
C ARG A 768 37.17 -12.13 6.41
N THR A 769 36.36 -12.40 7.42
CA THR A 769 35.50 -13.58 7.45
C THR A 769 34.04 -13.23 7.61
N VAL A 770 33.20 -14.07 7.03
CA VAL A 770 31.77 -14.12 7.29
C VAL A 770 31.44 -15.49 7.83
N ALA A 771 30.83 -15.52 9.01
CA ALA A 771 30.36 -16.72 9.69
C ALA A 771 28.84 -16.79 9.59
N VAL A 772 28.30 -17.93 9.17
CA VAL A 772 26.86 -18.15 9.08
C VAL A 772 26.47 -19.39 9.88
N GLU A 773 25.57 -19.21 10.83
CA GLU A 773 24.93 -20.27 11.62
C GLU A 773 23.49 -20.46 11.14
N LEU A 774 23.12 -21.69 10.79
CA LEU A 774 21.75 -22.03 10.43
C LEU A 774 20.99 -22.46 11.69
N THR A 775 19.97 -21.69 12.05
CA THR A 775 19.16 -21.92 13.26
C THR A 775 17.97 -22.83 12.97
N GLN A 776 17.45 -22.77 11.74
CA GLN A 776 16.38 -23.63 11.21
C GLN A 776 16.64 -23.88 9.73
N ALA A 777 16.43 -25.11 9.26
CA ALA A 777 16.76 -25.49 7.90
C ALA A 777 15.80 -26.55 7.35
N PRO A 778 15.32 -26.40 6.10
CA PRO A 778 14.54 -27.44 5.44
C PRO A 778 15.40 -28.68 5.14
N GLU A 779 14.82 -29.86 5.26
CA GLU A 779 15.53 -31.11 4.96
C GLU A 779 15.98 -31.18 3.49
N ARG A 780 17.22 -31.66 3.27
CA ARG A 780 17.78 -31.99 1.94
C ARG A 780 17.89 -30.82 0.96
N VAL A 781 17.82 -29.58 1.43
CA VAL A 781 18.04 -28.36 0.63
C VAL A 781 19.48 -27.90 0.79
N ARG A 782 20.15 -27.61 -0.34
CA ARG A 782 21.50 -27.01 -0.35
C ARG A 782 21.41 -25.48 -0.27
N TYR A 783 22.51 -24.80 0.04
CA TYR A 783 22.54 -23.34 0.13
C TYR A 783 23.53 -22.72 -0.84
N VAL A 784 23.28 -21.47 -1.21
CA VAL A 784 24.20 -20.62 -1.96
C VAL A 784 24.36 -19.32 -1.18
N TYR A 785 25.60 -18.97 -0.85
CA TYR A 785 25.92 -17.68 -0.24
C TYR A 785 26.78 -16.86 -1.20
N PRO A 786 26.19 -15.85 -1.87
CA PRO A 786 26.95 -14.89 -2.67
C PRO A 786 27.76 -13.97 -1.78
N CYS A 787 29.08 -14.16 -1.68
CA CYS A 787 29.92 -13.31 -0.84
C CYS A 787 30.03 -11.90 -1.45
N ARG A 788 29.47 -10.89 -0.78
CA ARG A 788 29.49 -9.50 -1.26
C ARG A 788 30.60 -8.63 -0.65
N PHE A 789 31.38 -9.18 0.29
CA PHE A 789 32.44 -8.45 1.02
C PHE A 789 33.78 -8.41 0.29
N GLY A 790 33.99 -9.31 -0.68
CA GLY A 790 35.20 -9.38 -1.49
C GLY A 790 35.32 -10.74 -2.16
N HIS A 791 36.40 -10.94 -2.91
CA HIS A 791 36.63 -12.21 -3.59
C HIS A 791 36.86 -13.35 -2.60
N VAL A 792 36.19 -14.48 -2.78
CA VAL A 792 36.30 -15.63 -1.87
C VAL A 792 37.67 -16.28 -2.02
N ARG A 793 38.38 -16.46 -0.89
CA ARG A 793 39.67 -17.16 -0.83
C ARG A 793 39.55 -18.57 -0.30
N ALA A 794 38.70 -18.77 0.70
CA ALA A 794 38.47 -20.06 1.34
C ALA A 794 37.04 -20.10 1.87
N ALA A 795 36.45 -21.28 1.88
CA ALA A 795 35.19 -21.54 2.57
C ALA A 795 35.24 -22.90 3.26
N SER A 796 34.54 -23.04 4.37
CA SER A 796 34.39 -24.32 5.07
C SER A 796 32.98 -24.47 5.63
N ALA A 797 32.46 -25.69 5.63
CA ALA A 797 31.17 -26.05 6.22
C ALA A 797 31.37 -27.16 7.25
N ASP A 798 30.91 -26.94 8.49
CA ASP A 798 31.06 -27.84 9.64
C ASP A 798 32.52 -28.36 9.80
N GLY A 799 33.49 -27.45 9.64
CA GLY A 799 34.93 -27.74 9.74
C GLY A 799 35.55 -28.44 8.53
N ARG A 800 34.79 -28.69 7.46
CA ARG A 800 35.29 -29.29 6.21
C ARG A 800 35.50 -28.22 5.14
N PRO A 801 36.66 -28.17 4.46
CA PRO A 801 36.87 -27.25 3.35
C PRO A 801 35.86 -27.45 2.22
N LEU A 802 35.38 -26.36 1.64
CA LEU A 802 34.56 -26.33 0.43
C LEU A 802 35.41 -25.95 -0.79
N THR A 803 34.98 -26.37 -1.97
CA THR A 803 35.58 -25.94 -3.23
C THR A 803 35.16 -24.50 -3.53
N VAL A 804 36.13 -23.63 -3.82
CA VAL A 804 35.91 -22.24 -4.23
C VAL A 804 36.13 -22.14 -5.74
N SER A 805 35.07 -21.76 -6.47
CA SER A 805 35.11 -21.58 -7.94
C SER A 805 34.69 -20.18 -8.39
N GLY A 806 34.49 -19.27 -7.43
CA GLY A 806 33.99 -17.91 -7.62
C GLY A 806 33.54 -17.35 -6.27
N ASP A 807 32.74 -16.29 -6.31
CA ASP A 807 32.29 -15.59 -5.10
C ASP A 807 30.97 -16.16 -4.53
N ASP A 808 30.30 -17.02 -5.30
CA ASP A 808 29.14 -17.79 -4.84
C ASP A 808 29.61 -19.08 -4.15
N VAL A 809 29.39 -19.15 -2.84
CA VAL A 809 29.76 -20.31 -2.03
C VAL A 809 28.62 -21.31 -1.99
N HIS A 810 28.82 -22.47 -2.60
CA HIS A 810 27.85 -23.57 -2.59
C HIS A 810 28.03 -24.42 -1.33
N VAL A 811 27.02 -24.41 -0.46
CA VAL A 811 27.04 -25.10 0.83
C VAL A 811 26.15 -26.34 0.77
N PRO A 812 26.66 -27.54 1.16
CA PRO A 812 25.88 -28.77 1.12
C PRO A 812 24.63 -28.77 2.02
N ALA A 813 23.66 -29.60 1.67
CA ALA A 813 22.50 -29.84 2.52
C ALA A 813 22.90 -30.45 3.88
N GLY A 814 22.18 -30.07 4.93
CA GLY A 814 22.44 -30.53 6.31
C GLY A 814 23.58 -29.83 7.02
N THR A 815 24.26 -28.86 6.38
CA THR A 815 25.23 -27.99 7.05
C THR A 815 24.56 -27.20 8.18
N ARG A 816 25.25 -27.03 9.31
CA ARG A 816 24.78 -26.20 10.43
C ARG A 816 25.52 -24.89 10.53
N HIS A 817 26.79 -24.89 10.17
CA HIS A 817 27.63 -23.71 10.21
C HIS A 817 28.59 -23.68 9.02
N PHE A 818 28.80 -22.51 8.44
CA PHE A 818 29.86 -22.29 7.48
C PHE A 818 30.57 -20.96 7.67
N THR A 819 31.84 -20.92 7.25
CA THR A 819 32.69 -19.72 7.30
C THR A 819 33.26 -19.47 5.92
N VAL A 820 33.29 -18.20 5.52
CA VAL A 820 33.84 -17.73 4.24
C VAL A 820 34.90 -16.68 4.53
N THR A 821 36.11 -16.89 4.03
CA THR A 821 37.21 -15.93 4.09
C THR A 821 37.35 -15.24 2.73
N TYR A 822 37.37 -13.91 2.73
CA TYR A 822 37.48 -13.10 1.51
C TYR A 822 38.82 -12.33 1.42
N ALA A 823 39.05 -11.71 0.27
CA ALA A 823 40.34 -11.18 -0.15
C ALA A 823 40.81 -9.93 0.58
#